data_AF-A0AAT9GME4-F1
#
_entry.id   AF-A0AAT9GME4-F1
#
_cell.length_a   1.000
_cell.length_b   1.000
_cell.length_c   1.000
_cell.angle_alpha   90.00
_cell.angle_beta   90.00
_cell.angle_gamma   90.00
#
_symmetry.space_group_name_H-M   'P 1'
#
loop_
_entity.id
_entity.type
_entity.pdbx_description
1 polymer ?
#
loop_
_entity_poly.entity_id
_entity_poly.type
_entity_poly.pdbx_seq_one_letter_code
_entity_poly.pdbx_strand_id
1 'polypeptide(L)'
;MLSTAYYFLQVLLCSGIMLGYYWMVLRNKKFHQYNRFYLLSVAILSWIVPLIKIQWSNSFGDNEQVIRFLTVVADNNSELESVVRSKGFHWSTEGLVSSFYFTIAGLLLLTMVHALYRIYLLLKKNPYRQIENVFLIITQAKGTPFSFFRYIFWNDQIDIRSASGKQILQHELTHVQQRHSVDKMLIQLVLIAGWFNPFFWLLKKEMDMIHEFIADKQSVSDGDTAALAQMLLTAVYPQQHFKLTHPFFFSPIKRRLQMLTNNKNPRFSYLRRLVALPLLAVLVILFAFRSKQSRIDSPISVASVVENVVGDFRSHVIGNPDKTFSAKPISNAALNKTYTIVINPGHGGEDAGARGYDGTKESDLSLAFAKKIKELNSNPNIRVVLTRESDVFNSVVEVAAIAQKLSPDLLISVHANNAMPIKLAGNKQKENPQKGVELYIASKAKAFDYEGNYQLANMLGNTISEVANPFLGIKSREKGIYVLQTLKCPSVLIETGFVSNREELKLLKDESYQSKMAASILQGVELYLKQREQNGKEPYFEAVNSAATETFAAQKNDQNNDPSGIKDFRKRNPDVKQVHWQRSPFRIIIELKNGTAEVYDLEKAESKNRAIKKYGKLPIAPPPPPMMPPSSPEKNPIVHFEDVVLESVYINPETPPSFPGGDSAWRNFLMQHLNRDVPINNGCPPGKYVVKVSFLVDKIGKLGGFELETDPGYGTGAEVLRMFAKAPNWNPAKVNGKSVISRIEKTVTFMVSEE
;
A
#
# COMPACT_ATOMS: atom_id res chain seq x y z
N MET A 1 -8.35 7.24 -15.71
CA MET A 1 -8.21 5.87 -16.27
C MET A 1 -8.01 4.78 -15.20
N LEU A 2 -7.07 4.97 -14.28
CA LEU A 2 -6.62 3.94 -13.34
C LEU A 2 -7.72 3.50 -12.33
N SER A 3 -8.69 4.37 -11.99
CA SER A 3 -9.82 4.03 -11.11
C SER A 3 -10.93 3.23 -11.80
N THR A 4 -11.30 3.60 -13.02
CA THR A 4 -12.30 2.87 -13.83
C THR A 4 -11.76 1.52 -14.29
N ALA A 5 -10.49 1.48 -14.73
CA ALA A 5 -9.83 0.23 -15.09
C ALA A 5 -9.68 -0.71 -13.89
N TYR A 6 -9.36 -0.15 -12.71
CA TYR A 6 -9.33 -0.90 -11.47
C TYR A 6 -10.71 -1.47 -11.09
N TYR A 7 -11.77 -0.66 -11.20
CA TYR A 7 -13.13 -1.14 -11.00
C TYR A 7 -13.49 -2.28 -11.96
N PHE A 8 -13.17 -2.15 -13.25
CA PHE A 8 -13.38 -3.23 -14.23
C PHE A 8 -12.57 -4.49 -13.91
N LEU A 9 -11.36 -4.36 -13.37
CA LEU A 9 -10.59 -5.49 -12.87
C LEU A 9 -11.30 -6.18 -11.68
N GLN A 10 -11.86 -5.41 -10.75
CA GLN A 10 -12.65 -5.96 -9.63
C GLN A 10 -13.89 -6.71 -10.13
N VAL A 11 -14.61 -6.15 -11.11
CA VAL A 11 -15.76 -6.81 -11.76
C VAL A 11 -15.32 -8.13 -12.42
N LEU A 12 -14.18 -8.14 -13.10
CA LEU A 12 -13.60 -9.32 -13.74
C LEU A 12 -13.26 -10.41 -12.72
N LEU A 13 -12.61 -10.04 -11.61
CA LEU A 13 -12.27 -10.97 -10.52
C LEU A 13 -13.52 -11.53 -9.85
N CYS A 14 -14.50 -10.68 -9.51
CA CYS A 14 -15.75 -11.09 -8.88
C CYS A 14 -16.51 -12.08 -9.77
N SER A 15 -16.69 -11.76 -11.06
CA SER A 15 -17.34 -12.66 -12.00
C SER A 15 -16.58 -13.96 -12.19
N GLY A 16 -15.24 -13.90 -12.25
CA GLY A 16 -14.37 -15.06 -12.43
C GLY A 16 -14.45 -16.04 -11.27
N ILE A 17 -14.35 -15.54 -10.03
CA ILE A 17 -14.42 -16.37 -8.81
C ILE A 17 -15.80 -17.03 -8.69
N MET A 18 -16.88 -16.25 -8.84
CA MET A 18 -18.23 -16.80 -8.71
C MET A 18 -18.56 -17.79 -9.84
N LEU A 19 -18.11 -17.54 -11.06
CA LEU A 19 -18.29 -18.49 -12.17
C LEU A 19 -17.42 -19.75 -11.99
N GLY A 20 -16.22 -19.61 -11.43
CA GLY A 20 -15.35 -20.72 -11.06
C GLY A 20 -16.01 -21.66 -10.06
N TYR A 21 -16.67 -21.11 -9.03
CA TYR A 21 -17.48 -21.91 -8.11
C TYR A 21 -18.59 -22.67 -8.82
N TYR A 22 -19.32 -22.00 -9.72
CA TYR A 22 -20.34 -22.66 -10.52
C TYR A 22 -19.75 -23.84 -11.30
N TRP A 23 -18.63 -23.64 -12.00
CA TRP A 23 -17.98 -24.69 -12.79
C TRP A 23 -17.53 -25.89 -11.96
N MET A 24 -16.97 -25.67 -10.79
CA MET A 24 -16.47 -26.77 -9.94
C MET A 24 -17.60 -27.51 -9.22
N VAL A 25 -18.61 -26.79 -8.73
CA VAL A 25 -19.55 -27.34 -7.74
C VAL A 25 -20.95 -27.55 -8.29
N LEU A 26 -21.44 -26.60 -9.11
CA LEU A 26 -22.84 -26.49 -9.53
C LEU A 26 -23.10 -26.98 -10.96
N ARG A 27 -22.09 -26.92 -11.83
CA ARG A 27 -22.18 -27.28 -13.24
C ARG A 27 -22.54 -28.74 -13.41
N ASN A 28 -23.42 -29.01 -14.40
CA ASN A 28 -23.89 -30.36 -14.75
C ASN A 28 -24.59 -31.09 -13.59
N LYS A 29 -25.26 -30.33 -12.72
CA LYS A 29 -26.11 -30.86 -11.65
C LYS A 29 -27.58 -30.55 -11.97
N LYS A 30 -28.48 -31.36 -11.43
CA LYS A 30 -29.92 -31.34 -11.72
C LYS A 30 -30.68 -30.12 -11.21
N PHE A 31 -30.06 -29.28 -10.38
CA PHE A 31 -30.71 -28.10 -9.80
C PHE A 31 -30.71 -26.92 -10.78
N HIS A 32 -31.24 -27.13 -11.99
CA HIS A 32 -31.23 -26.15 -13.09
C HIS A 32 -31.84 -24.80 -12.71
N GLN A 33 -32.94 -24.80 -11.96
CA GLN A 33 -33.57 -23.57 -11.47
C GLN A 33 -32.67 -22.78 -10.52
N TYR A 34 -31.98 -23.47 -9.61
CA TYR A 34 -31.01 -22.83 -8.73
C TYR A 34 -29.80 -22.31 -9.51
N ASN A 35 -29.31 -23.08 -10.49
CA ASN A 35 -28.21 -22.65 -11.35
C ASN A 35 -28.56 -21.42 -12.17
N ARG A 36 -29.79 -21.36 -12.70
CA ARG A 36 -30.34 -20.16 -13.35
C ARG A 36 -30.29 -18.96 -12.40
N PHE A 37 -30.87 -19.08 -11.21
CA PHE A 37 -30.84 -18.02 -10.19
C PHE A 37 -29.42 -17.59 -9.83
N TYR A 38 -28.52 -18.55 -9.60
CA TYR A 38 -27.13 -18.29 -9.26
C TYR A 38 -26.42 -17.52 -10.38
N LEU A 39 -26.51 -17.98 -11.63
CA LEU A 39 -25.86 -17.32 -12.76
C LEU A 39 -26.44 -15.91 -13.02
N LEU A 40 -27.74 -15.69 -12.84
CA LEU A 40 -28.32 -14.34 -12.88
C LEU A 40 -27.77 -13.45 -11.76
N SER A 41 -27.60 -14.02 -10.56
CA SER A 41 -26.99 -13.32 -9.44
C SER A 41 -25.52 -12.97 -9.72
N VAL A 42 -24.73 -13.87 -10.34
CA VAL A 42 -23.36 -13.55 -10.78
C VAL A 42 -23.36 -12.37 -11.73
N ALA A 43 -24.25 -12.35 -12.72
CA ALA A 43 -24.30 -11.29 -13.73
C ALA A 43 -24.55 -9.90 -13.11
N ILE A 44 -25.32 -9.82 -12.03
CA ILE A 44 -25.65 -8.57 -11.33
C ILE A 44 -24.62 -8.24 -10.23
N LEU A 45 -24.36 -9.19 -9.33
CA LEU A 45 -23.50 -8.99 -8.15
C LEU A 45 -22.04 -8.70 -8.52
N SER A 46 -21.57 -9.18 -9.67
CA SER A 46 -20.22 -8.84 -10.15
C SER A 46 -20.03 -7.34 -10.35
N TRP A 47 -21.10 -6.61 -10.69
CA TRP A 47 -21.09 -5.15 -10.80
C TRP A 47 -21.42 -4.47 -9.47
N ILE A 48 -22.39 -4.98 -8.71
CA ILE A 48 -22.83 -4.32 -7.48
C ILE A 48 -21.78 -4.43 -6.38
N VAL A 49 -21.18 -5.60 -6.16
CA VAL A 49 -20.30 -5.85 -5.01
C VAL A 49 -19.11 -4.88 -4.97
N PRO A 50 -18.37 -4.62 -6.06
CA PRO A 50 -17.27 -3.65 -6.04
C PRO A 50 -17.71 -2.18 -5.91
N LEU A 51 -19.00 -1.87 -6.14
CA LEU A 51 -19.56 -0.52 -5.95
C LEU A 51 -19.92 -0.21 -4.50
N ILE A 52 -20.22 -1.24 -3.69
CA ILE A 52 -20.55 -1.05 -2.29
C ILE A 52 -19.27 -0.56 -1.58
N LYS A 53 -19.35 0.56 -0.87
CA LYS A 53 -18.21 1.11 -0.10
C LYS A 53 -18.62 1.23 1.36
N ILE A 54 -18.41 0.16 2.11
CA ILE A 54 -18.66 0.13 3.54
C ILE A 54 -17.42 0.64 4.25
N GLN A 55 -17.54 1.82 4.86
CA GLN A 55 -16.50 2.34 5.74
C GLN A 55 -16.66 1.68 7.10
N TRP A 56 -15.66 0.90 7.50
CA TRP A 56 -15.67 0.26 8.81
C TRP A 56 -14.78 1.04 9.77
N SER A 57 -15.36 1.46 10.90
CA SER A 57 -14.65 2.03 12.04
C SER A 57 -15.03 1.22 13.26
N ASN A 58 -14.17 0.30 13.70
CA ASN A 58 -14.17 -0.20 15.08
C ASN A 58 -12.97 -1.09 15.35
N SER A 59 -12.35 -0.84 16.50
CA SER A 59 -11.40 -1.68 17.21
C SER A 59 -12.13 -2.91 17.74
N PHE A 60 -12.03 -4.05 17.04
CA PHE A 60 -12.50 -5.33 17.56
C PHE A 60 -11.29 -6.17 17.99
N GLY A 61 -11.37 -6.71 19.21
CA GLY A 61 -10.28 -7.39 19.90
C GLY A 61 -9.82 -8.72 19.29
N ASP A 62 -8.54 -9.00 19.52
CA ASP A 62 -7.87 -10.29 19.71
C ASP A 62 -8.22 -11.49 18.81
N ASN A 63 -8.49 -11.28 17.51
CA ASN A 63 -8.34 -12.35 16.52
C ASN A 63 -7.45 -11.90 15.35
N GLU A 64 -6.15 -12.12 15.54
CA GLU A 64 -5.05 -11.50 14.81
C GLU A 64 -4.96 -11.90 13.32
N GLN A 65 -5.34 -13.13 12.94
CA GLN A 65 -5.08 -13.63 11.58
C GLN A 65 -6.14 -13.27 10.55
N VAL A 66 -7.43 -13.41 10.89
CA VAL A 66 -8.51 -13.07 9.96
C VAL A 66 -8.57 -11.56 9.78
N ILE A 67 -8.43 -10.79 10.86
CA ILE A 67 -8.44 -9.32 10.81
C ILE A 67 -7.25 -8.79 10.01
N ARG A 68 -6.04 -9.32 10.21
CA ARG A 68 -4.85 -8.89 9.43
C ARG A 68 -5.01 -9.16 7.94
N PHE A 69 -5.59 -10.28 7.54
CA PHE A 69 -5.91 -10.54 6.14
C PHE A 69 -6.92 -9.53 5.59
N LEU A 70 -8.00 -9.24 6.34
CA LEU A 70 -9.03 -8.29 5.91
C LEU A 70 -8.50 -6.84 5.85
N THR A 71 -7.67 -6.43 6.79
CA THR A 71 -7.03 -5.11 6.80
C THR A 71 -6.01 -4.96 5.67
N VAL A 72 -5.17 -5.98 5.41
CA VAL A 72 -4.22 -5.96 4.29
C VAL A 72 -4.93 -5.86 2.94
N VAL A 73 -6.04 -6.57 2.76
CA VAL A 73 -6.83 -6.46 1.52
C VAL A 73 -7.49 -5.08 1.40
N ALA A 74 -8.05 -4.56 2.49
CA ALA A 74 -8.72 -3.25 2.50
C ALA A 74 -7.75 -2.08 2.25
N ASP A 75 -6.53 -2.15 2.81
CA ASP A 75 -5.48 -1.14 2.64
C ASP A 75 -4.88 -1.17 1.22
N ASN A 76 -4.67 -2.36 0.65
CA ASN A 76 -4.23 -2.49 -0.75
C ASN A 76 -5.25 -1.87 -1.74
N ASN A 77 -6.54 -2.01 -1.44
CA ASN A 77 -7.59 -1.44 -2.27
C ASN A 77 -7.64 0.10 -2.20
N SER A 78 -7.28 0.69 -1.05
CA SER A 78 -7.31 2.14 -0.85
C SER A 78 -6.00 2.83 -1.30
N GLU A 79 -4.85 2.19 -1.08
CA GLU A 79 -3.53 2.65 -1.53
C GLU A 79 -3.43 2.66 -3.06
N LEU A 80 -3.96 1.63 -3.73
CA LEU A 80 -3.99 1.60 -5.19
C LEU A 80 -4.88 2.73 -5.73
N GLU A 81 -6.04 3.00 -5.12
CA GLU A 81 -6.91 4.14 -5.49
C GLU A 81 -6.28 5.52 -5.23
N SER A 82 -5.42 5.67 -4.22
CA SER A 82 -4.68 6.93 -3.99
C SER A 82 -3.53 7.12 -4.97
N VAL A 83 -2.82 6.05 -5.32
CA VAL A 83 -1.77 6.07 -6.36
C VAL A 83 -2.37 6.42 -7.73
N VAL A 84 -3.53 5.87 -8.06
CA VAL A 84 -4.36 6.20 -9.23
C VAL A 84 -4.71 7.70 -9.29
N ARG A 85 -5.09 8.29 -8.14
CA ARG A 85 -5.53 9.71 -8.04
C ARG A 85 -4.36 10.69 -8.09
N SER A 86 -3.15 10.27 -7.70
CA SER A 86 -1.97 11.13 -7.57
C SER A 86 -1.29 11.52 -8.90
N LYS A 87 -1.69 10.92 -10.04
CA LYS A 87 -1.15 11.31 -11.36
C LYS A 87 -2.04 12.37 -12.02
N GLY A 88 -1.61 13.62 -11.91
CA GLY A 88 -2.20 14.78 -12.60
C GLY A 88 -2.08 14.69 -14.12
N PHE A 89 -2.97 15.39 -14.82
CA PHE A 89 -3.29 15.15 -16.22
C PHE A 89 -2.78 16.26 -17.16
N HIS A 90 -2.11 15.89 -18.26
CA HIS A 90 -1.89 16.72 -19.46
C HIS A 90 -2.15 15.89 -20.75
N TRP A 91 -2.95 16.43 -21.69
CA TRP A 91 -3.48 15.90 -22.99
C TRP A 91 -3.98 14.43 -23.04
N SER A 92 -5.32 14.19 -23.11
CA SER A 92 -5.91 12.99 -22.50
C SER A 92 -6.05 11.70 -23.30
N THR A 93 -5.09 10.79 -23.12
CA THR A 93 -5.22 9.33 -23.38
C THR A 93 -6.48 8.72 -22.74
N GLU A 94 -7.03 9.36 -21.70
CA GLU A 94 -8.27 8.96 -21.03
C GLU A 94 -9.54 9.17 -21.85
N GLY A 95 -9.59 10.24 -22.65
CA GLY A 95 -10.71 10.49 -23.56
C GLY A 95 -10.76 9.46 -24.68
N LEU A 96 -9.59 9.04 -25.19
CA LEU A 96 -9.50 8.04 -26.26
C LEU A 96 -9.95 6.64 -25.82
N VAL A 97 -9.53 6.18 -24.64
CA VAL A 97 -9.93 4.85 -24.14
C VAL A 97 -11.39 4.82 -23.71
N SER A 98 -11.89 5.89 -23.10
CA SER A 98 -13.33 6.00 -22.80
C SER A 98 -14.15 6.01 -24.08
N SER A 99 -13.73 6.79 -25.08
CA SER A 99 -14.37 6.82 -26.41
C SER A 99 -14.36 5.44 -27.07
N PHE A 100 -13.23 4.73 -27.04
CA PHE A 100 -13.11 3.36 -27.55
C PHE A 100 -14.07 2.38 -26.87
N TYR A 101 -14.14 2.41 -25.53
CA TYR A 101 -15.07 1.59 -24.77
C TYR A 101 -16.53 1.85 -25.16
N PHE A 102 -16.96 3.13 -25.21
CA PHE A 102 -18.33 3.49 -25.56
C PHE A 102 -18.64 3.21 -27.04
N THR A 103 -17.67 3.32 -27.94
CA THR A 103 -17.83 2.96 -29.35
C THR A 103 -18.15 1.48 -29.50
N ILE A 104 -17.39 0.60 -28.86
CA ILE A 104 -17.65 -0.86 -28.93
C ILE A 104 -18.98 -1.21 -28.27
N ALA A 105 -19.26 -0.66 -27.09
CA ALA A 105 -20.55 -0.88 -26.42
C ALA A 105 -21.73 -0.40 -27.28
N GLY A 106 -21.59 0.76 -27.94
CA GLY A 106 -22.59 1.31 -28.86
C GLY A 106 -22.81 0.41 -30.09
N LEU A 107 -21.75 -0.11 -30.69
CA LEU A 107 -21.86 -1.07 -31.80
C LEU A 107 -22.60 -2.33 -31.38
N LEU A 108 -22.26 -2.91 -30.22
CA LEU A 108 -22.95 -4.09 -29.69
C LEU A 108 -24.42 -3.80 -29.37
N LEU A 109 -24.74 -2.60 -28.84
CA LEU A 109 -26.11 -2.17 -28.63
C LEU A 109 -26.89 -2.07 -29.95
N LEU A 110 -26.29 -1.52 -31.00
CA LEU A 110 -26.90 -1.48 -32.34
C LEU A 110 -27.17 -2.89 -32.88
N THR A 111 -26.27 -3.85 -32.66
CA THR A 111 -26.53 -5.25 -33.07
C THR A 111 -27.74 -5.85 -32.33
N MET A 112 -27.92 -5.54 -31.04
CA MET A 112 -29.07 -5.97 -30.26
C MET A 112 -30.36 -5.30 -30.75
N VAL A 113 -30.34 -3.98 -31.00
CA VAL A 113 -31.50 -3.25 -31.55
C VAL A 113 -31.88 -3.80 -32.93
N HIS A 114 -30.91 -4.07 -33.80
CA HIS A 114 -31.17 -4.68 -35.11
C HIS A 114 -31.79 -6.08 -34.98
N ALA A 115 -31.33 -6.90 -34.04
CA ALA A 115 -31.94 -8.21 -33.76
C ALA A 115 -33.41 -8.08 -33.30
N LEU A 116 -33.70 -7.15 -32.38
CA LEU A 116 -35.06 -6.86 -31.93
C LEU A 116 -35.95 -6.33 -33.06
N TYR A 117 -35.41 -5.47 -33.92
CA TYR A 117 -36.12 -4.97 -35.10
C TYR A 117 -36.46 -6.11 -36.08
N ARG A 118 -35.55 -7.07 -36.30
CA ARG A 118 -35.84 -8.26 -37.12
C ARG A 118 -36.97 -9.11 -36.52
N ILE A 119 -37.00 -9.30 -35.21
CA ILE A 119 -38.11 -10.00 -34.53
C ILE A 119 -39.42 -9.22 -34.68
N TYR A 120 -39.39 -7.89 -34.50
CA TYR A 120 -40.55 -7.03 -34.72
C TYR A 120 -41.08 -7.11 -36.16
N LEU A 121 -40.20 -7.14 -37.17
CA LEU A 121 -40.61 -7.33 -38.55
C LEU A 121 -41.26 -8.69 -38.78
N LEU A 122 -40.77 -9.77 -38.15
CA LEU A 122 -41.41 -11.08 -38.22
C LEU A 122 -42.81 -11.05 -37.61
N LEU A 123 -43.00 -10.35 -36.48
CA LEU A 123 -44.32 -10.16 -35.86
C LEU A 123 -45.29 -9.42 -36.78
N LYS A 124 -44.82 -8.38 -37.48
CA LYS A 124 -45.67 -7.56 -38.35
C LYS A 124 -46.04 -8.25 -39.66
N LYS A 125 -45.15 -9.08 -40.22
CA LYS A 125 -45.30 -9.66 -41.56
C LYS A 125 -46.05 -10.99 -41.60
N ASN A 126 -46.06 -11.75 -40.50
CA ASN A 126 -46.57 -13.12 -40.50
C ASN A 126 -47.90 -13.21 -39.73
N PRO A 127 -48.82 -14.11 -40.14
CA PRO A 127 -50.06 -14.33 -39.42
C PRO A 127 -49.79 -14.95 -38.04
N TYR A 128 -50.66 -14.63 -37.07
CA TYR A 128 -50.60 -15.21 -35.73
C TYR A 128 -51.86 -15.99 -35.38
N ARG A 129 -51.73 -16.97 -34.49
CA ARG A 129 -52.83 -17.68 -33.83
C ARG A 129 -52.63 -17.59 -32.33
N GLN A 130 -53.67 -17.24 -31.59
CA GLN A 130 -53.60 -17.28 -30.13
C GLN A 130 -53.90 -18.69 -29.62
N ILE A 131 -53.01 -19.22 -28.79
CA ILE A 131 -53.19 -20.50 -28.09
C ILE A 131 -53.01 -20.20 -26.61
N GLU A 132 -54.12 -20.27 -25.87
CA GLU A 132 -54.20 -19.86 -24.46
C GLU A 132 -53.65 -18.45 -24.23
N ASN A 133 -52.50 -18.34 -23.53
CA ASN A 133 -51.85 -17.09 -23.15
C ASN A 133 -50.65 -16.72 -24.04
N VAL A 134 -50.46 -17.43 -25.16
CA VAL A 134 -49.29 -17.33 -26.06
C VAL A 134 -49.74 -17.08 -27.50
N PHE A 135 -48.94 -16.33 -28.25
CA PHE A 135 -49.18 -16.03 -29.66
C PHE A 135 -48.25 -16.86 -30.56
N LEU A 136 -48.83 -17.75 -31.37
CA LEU A 136 -48.13 -18.59 -32.32
C LEU A 136 -48.03 -17.86 -33.68
N ILE A 137 -46.83 -17.41 -34.05
CA ILE A 137 -46.53 -16.73 -35.30
C ILE A 137 -46.10 -17.76 -36.34
N ILE A 138 -46.86 -17.93 -37.42
CA ILE A 138 -46.59 -18.95 -38.44
C ILE A 138 -45.65 -18.38 -39.51
N THR A 139 -44.46 -18.95 -39.69
CA THR A 139 -43.45 -18.40 -40.60
C THR A 139 -42.46 -19.44 -41.13
N GLN A 140 -41.97 -19.23 -42.35
CA GLN A 140 -40.91 -20.02 -42.99
C GLN A 140 -39.49 -19.49 -42.71
N ALA A 141 -39.35 -18.58 -41.74
CA ALA A 141 -38.05 -17.97 -41.44
C ALA A 141 -37.03 -19.01 -40.94
N LYS A 142 -35.77 -18.89 -41.40
CA LYS A 142 -34.67 -19.76 -40.95
C LYS A 142 -34.44 -19.63 -39.45
N GLY A 143 -34.15 -20.75 -38.78
CA GLY A 143 -33.90 -20.79 -37.33
C GLY A 143 -35.18 -20.85 -36.48
N THR A 144 -36.34 -21.11 -37.09
CA THR A 144 -37.57 -21.51 -36.40
C THR A 144 -37.61 -23.02 -36.21
N PRO A 145 -38.25 -23.53 -35.13
CA PRO A 145 -39.03 -22.79 -34.16
C PRO A 145 -38.19 -22.12 -33.06
N PHE A 146 -38.67 -20.98 -32.55
CA PHE A 146 -38.09 -20.31 -31.38
C PHE A 146 -39.14 -19.46 -30.66
N SER A 147 -38.90 -19.14 -29.40
CA SER A 147 -39.78 -18.34 -28.56
C SER A 147 -39.14 -17.02 -28.11
N PHE A 148 -39.95 -15.97 -28.04
CA PHE A 148 -39.57 -14.65 -27.56
C PHE A 148 -40.71 -13.99 -26.79
N PHE A 149 -40.52 -13.75 -25.49
CA PHE A 149 -41.55 -13.31 -24.55
C PHE A 149 -42.80 -14.21 -24.60
N ARG A 150 -43.92 -13.70 -25.10
CA ARG A 150 -45.20 -14.43 -25.23
C ARG A 150 -45.46 -14.92 -26.66
N TYR A 151 -44.45 -14.84 -27.53
CA TYR A 151 -44.55 -15.21 -28.93
C TYR A 151 -43.75 -16.47 -29.21
N ILE A 152 -44.34 -17.42 -29.93
CA ILE A 152 -43.65 -18.60 -30.46
C ILE A 152 -43.66 -18.47 -31.99
N PHE A 153 -42.48 -18.37 -32.60
CA PHE A 153 -42.31 -18.36 -34.03
C PHE A 153 -42.21 -19.81 -34.50
N TRP A 154 -43.24 -20.26 -35.19
CA TRP A 154 -43.44 -21.66 -35.58
C TRP A 154 -43.21 -21.85 -37.07
N ASN A 155 -42.45 -22.88 -37.41
CA ASN A 155 -42.25 -23.28 -38.80
C ASN A 155 -43.45 -24.11 -39.28
N ASP A 156 -44.15 -23.65 -40.32
CA ASP A 156 -45.30 -24.34 -40.92
C ASP A 156 -44.95 -25.65 -41.63
N GLN A 157 -43.67 -25.95 -41.86
CA GLN A 157 -43.23 -27.29 -42.29
C GLN A 157 -43.29 -28.34 -41.17
N ILE A 158 -43.39 -27.91 -39.90
CA ILE A 158 -43.46 -28.83 -38.76
C ILE A 158 -44.93 -29.05 -38.40
N ASP A 159 -45.41 -30.29 -38.56
CA ASP A 159 -46.75 -30.67 -38.13
C ASP A 159 -46.85 -30.64 -36.60
N ILE A 160 -47.61 -29.67 -36.10
CA ILE A 160 -47.88 -29.45 -34.68
C ILE A 160 -48.64 -30.61 -34.02
N ARG A 161 -49.35 -31.44 -34.79
CA ARG A 161 -50.13 -32.58 -34.28
C ARG A 161 -49.29 -33.85 -34.09
N SER A 162 -48.15 -33.94 -34.78
CA SER A 162 -47.20 -35.04 -34.65
C SER A 162 -46.63 -35.13 -33.22
N ALA A 163 -46.18 -36.31 -32.81
CA ALA A 163 -45.52 -36.51 -31.50
C ALA A 163 -44.30 -35.59 -31.33
N SER A 164 -43.44 -35.47 -32.34
CA SER A 164 -42.30 -34.55 -32.33
C SER A 164 -42.75 -33.09 -32.28
N GLY A 165 -43.80 -32.71 -33.03
CA GLY A 165 -44.34 -31.35 -33.02
C GLY A 165 -44.89 -30.94 -31.66
N LYS A 166 -45.63 -31.82 -30.98
CA LYS A 166 -46.10 -31.57 -29.60
C LYS A 166 -44.96 -31.37 -28.62
N GLN A 167 -43.89 -32.17 -28.72
CA GLN A 167 -42.71 -32.02 -27.87
C GLN A 167 -41.95 -30.72 -28.13
N ILE A 168 -41.78 -30.32 -29.41
CA ILE A 168 -41.17 -29.03 -29.79
C ILE A 168 -42.03 -27.87 -29.25
N LEU A 169 -43.35 -27.95 -29.41
CA LEU A 169 -44.26 -26.92 -28.90
C LEU A 169 -44.16 -26.80 -27.38
N GLN A 170 -44.12 -27.92 -26.65
CA GLN A 170 -43.98 -27.93 -25.20
C GLN A 170 -42.62 -27.37 -24.75
N HIS A 171 -41.54 -27.63 -25.50
CA HIS A 171 -40.22 -27.06 -25.28
C HIS A 171 -40.26 -25.53 -25.43
N GLU A 172 -40.79 -25.02 -26.54
CA GLU A 172 -40.92 -23.57 -26.78
C GLU A 172 -41.86 -22.89 -25.78
N LEU A 173 -42.96 -23.54 -25.41
CA LEU A 173 -43.87 -23.07 -24.39
C LEU A 173 -43.18 -22.96 -23.02
N THR A 174 -42.28 -23.89 -22.71
CA THR A 174 -41.49 -23.83 -21.46
C THR A 174 -40.60 -22.57 -21.43
N HIS A 175 -39.99 -22.19 -22.54
CA HIS A 175 -39.21 -20.94 -22.61
C HIS A 175 -40.06 -19.70 -22.34
N VAL A 176 -41.30 -19.67 -22.84
CA VAL A 176 -42.29 -18.62 -22.57
C VAL A 176 -42.67 -18.61 -21.08
N GLN A 177 -43.09 -19.75 -20.53
CA GLN A 177 -43.54 -19.88 -19.13
C GLN A 177 -42.43 -19.52 -18.13
N GLN A 178 -41.20 -19.96 -18.40
CA GLN A 178 -40.03 -19.64 -17.57
C GLN A 178 -39.48 -18.23 -17.80
N ARG A 179 -40.02 -17.48 -18.78
CA ARG A 179 -39.61 -16.13 -19.16
C ARG A 179 -38.13 -16.03 -19.56
N HIS A 180 -37.59 -17.04 -20.25
CA HIS A 180 -36.18 -17.10 -20.63
C HIS A 180 -35.73 -15.93 -21.52
N SER A 181 -36.65 -15.29 -22.25
CA SER A 181 -36.34 -14.08 -23.02
C SER A 181 -35.91 -12.89 -22.16
N VAL A 182 -36.43 -12.76 -20.93
CA VAL A 182 -36.01 -11.71 -19.98
C VAL A 182 -34.55 -11.93 -19.58
N ASP A 183 -34.19 -13.16 -19.23
CA ASP A 183 -32.82 -13.54 -18.88
C ASP A 183 -31.85 -13.27 -20.05
N LYS A 184 -32.24 -13.67 -21.27
CA LYS A 184 -31.44 -13.44 -22.48
C LYS A 184 -31.22 -11.94 -22.73
N MET A 185 -32.22 -11.09 -22.46
CA MET A 185 -32.08 -9.64 -22.55
C MET A 185 -31.17 -9.06 -21.48
N LEU A 186 -31.33 -9.47 -20.23
CA LEU A 186 -30.48 -9.04 -19.13
C LEU A 186 -29.01 -9.40 -19.40
N ILE A 187 -28.73 -10.65 -19.80
CA ILE A 187 -27.37 -11.11 -20.10
C ILE A 187 -26.78 -10.36 -21.28
N GLN A 188 -27.58 -10.08 -22.32
CA GLN A 188 -27.12 -9.29 -23.46
C GLN A 188 -26.74 -7.86 -23.04
N LEU A 189 -27.50 -7.22 -22.16
CA LEU A 189 -27.17 -5.91 -21.61
C LEU A 189 -25.90 -5.96 -20.75
N VAL A 190 -25.75 -6.98 -19.91
CA VAL A 190 -24.53 -7.21 -19.11
C VAL A 190 -23.31 -7.43 -20.01
N LEU A 191 -23.47 -8.13 -21.13
CA LEU A 191 -22.40 -8.32 -22.12
C LEU A 191 -22.05 -7.04 -22.87
N ILE A 192 -23.03 -6.20 -23.19
CA ILE A 192 -22.76 -4.91 -23.83
C ILE A 192 -21.95 -4.02 -22.88
N ALA A 193 -22.33 -3.96 -21.61
CA ALA A 193 -21.60 -3.20 -20.59
C ALA A 193 -20.23 -3.83 -20.26
N GLY A 194 -20.15 -5.15 -20.22
CA GLY A 194 -18.96 -5.90 -19.83
C GLY A 194 -18.30 -6.63 -20.99
N TRP A 195 -18.30 -6.06 -22.20
CA TRP A 195 -17.86 -6.76 -23.41
C TRP A 195 -16.43 -7.28 -23.35
N PHE A 196 -15.57 -6.57 -22.60
CA PHE A 196 -14.19 -6.92 -22.35
C PHE A 196 -14.02 -8.10 -21.38
N ASN A 197 -15.05 -8.46 -20.62
CA ASN A 197 -14.99 -9.48 -19.57
C ASN A 197 -15.30 -10.87 -20.15
N PRO A 198 -14.30 -11.77 -20.27
CA PRO A 198 -14.50 -13.09 -20.86
C PRO A 198 -15.48 -13.97 -20.05
N PHE A 199 -15.61 -13.73 -18.74
CA PHE A 199 -16.49 -14.53 -17.89
C PHE A 199 -17.97 -14.28 -18.16
N PHE A 200 -18.36 -13.09 -18.63
CA PHE A 200 -19.75 -12.85 -19.04
C PHE A 200 -20.11 -13.59 -20.33
N TRP A 201 -19.17 -13.77 -21.25
CA TRP A 201 -19.37 -14.59 -22.45
C TRP A 201 -19.56 -16.07 -22.08
N LEU A 202 -18.77 -16.56 -21.12
CA LEU A 202 -18.93 -17.90 -20.57
C LEU A 202 -20.24 -18.06 -19.79
N LEU A 203 -20.63 -17.04 -19.02
CA LEU A 203 -21.90 -16.99 -18.28
C LEU A 203 -23.08 -17.08 -19.24
N LYS A 204 -23.07 -16.33 -20.35
CA LYS A 204 -24.10 -16.44 -21.40
C LYS A 204 -24.21 -17.88 -21.91
N LYS A 205 -23.08 -18.49 -22.28
CA LYS A 205 -23.05 -19.87 -22.78
C LYS A 205 -23.62 -20.86 -21.76
N GLU A 206 -23.31 -20.68 -20.48
CA GLU A 206 -23.84 -21.54 -19.42
C GLU A 206 -25.32 -21.27 -19.13
N MET A 207 -25.79 -20.03 -19.21
CA MET A 207 -27.22 -19.71 -19.06
C MET A 207 -28.05 -20.31 -20.20
N ASP A 208 -27.59 -20.15 -21.46
CA ASP A 208 -28.27 -20.72 -22.62
C ASP A 208 -28.45 -22.24 -22.43
N MET A 209 -27.40 -22.95 -22.00
CA MET A 209 -27.49 -24.38 -21.68
C MET A 209 -28.48 -24.70 -20.56
N ILE A 210 -28.56 -23.86 -19.52
CA ILE A 210 -29.49 -24.06 -18.41
C ILE A 210 -30.94 -23.87 -18.88
N HIS A 211 -31.21 -22.89 -19.75
CA HIS A 211 -32.52 -22.73 -20.39
C HIS A 211 -32.92 -23.96 -21.18
N GLU A 212 -32.01 -24.48 -22.01
CA GLU A 212 -32.24 -25.71 -22.78
C GLU A 212 -32.51 -26.89 -21.84
N PHE A 213 -31.75 -27.08 -20.75
CA PHE A 213 -31.99 -28.20 -19.82
C PHE A 213 -33.35 -28.11 -19.12
N ILE A 214 -33.82 -26.90 -18.79
CA ILE A 214 -35.13 -26.71 -18.18
C ILE A 214 -36.23 -27.07 -19.18
N ALA A 215 -36.12 -26.56 -20.41
CA ALA A 215 -37.08 -26.83 -21.49
C ALA A 215 -37.09 -28.32 -21.89
N ASP A 216 -35.91 -28.93 -22.04
CA ASP A 216 -35.71 -30.37 -22.31
C ASP A 216 -36.33 -31.24 -21.21
N LYS A 217 -36.18 -30.86 -19.94
CA LYS A 217 -36.77 -31.63 -18.82
C LYS A 217 -38.30 -31.55 -18.83
N GLN A 218 -38.87 -30.40 -19.18
CA GLN A 218 -40.30 -30.15 -19.09
C GLN A 218 -41.08 -30.62 -20.33
N SER A 219 -40.39 -30.90 -21.45
CA SER A 219 -40.97 -31.53 -22.64
C SER A 219 -41.02 -33.07 -22.57
N VAL A 220 -40.39 -33.70 -21.58
CA VAL A 220 -40.30 -35.17 -21.39
C VAL A 220 -41.16 -35.65 -20.21
N SER A 221 -42.21 -34.92 -19.83
CA SER A 221 -43.07 -35.28 -18.68
C SER A 221 -43.71 -36.68 -18.78
N ASP A 222 -43.77 -37.25 -19.98
CA ASP A 222 -44.40 -38.55 -20.26
C ASP A 222 -43.39 -39.70 -20.50
N GLY A 223 -42.10 -39.49 -20.20
CA GLY A 223 -41.09 -40.57 -20.10
C GLY A 223 -40.36 -40.96 -21.38
N ASP A 224 -40.72 -40.43 -22.55
CA ASP A 224 -40.05 -40.75 -23.82
C ASP A 224 -38.82 -39.87 -24.09
N THR A 225 -37.73 -40.17 -23.39
CA THR A 225 -36.42 -39.53 -23.61
C THR A 225 -35.83 -39.81 -25.00
N ALA A 226 -36.28 -40.88 -25.68
CA ALA A 226 -35.75 -41.30 -26.98
C ALA A 226 -36.29 -40.41 -28.10
N ALA A 227 -37.58 -40.06 -28.07
CA ALA A 227 -38.19 -39.13 -29.02
C ALA A 227 -37.56 -37.72 -28.94
N LEU A 228 -37.28 -37.20 -27.74
CA LEU A 228 -36.58 -35.91 -27.60
C LEU A 228 -35.13 -36.00 -28.08
N ALA A 229 -34.41 -37.09 -27.79
CA ALA A 229 -33.05 -37.28 -28.29
C ALA A 229 -33.02 -37.34 -29.83
N GLN A 230 -34.00 -38.01 -30.44
CA GLN A 230 -34.18 -38.05 -31.89
C GLN A 230 -34.49 -36.67 -32.46
N MET A 231 -35.40 -35.90 -31.84
CA MET A 231 -35.69 -34.51 -32.20
C MET A 231 -34.43 -33.64 -32.20
N LEU A 232 -33.63 -33.70 -31.11
CA LEU A 232 -32.38 -32.93 -30.99
C LEU A 232 -31.36 -33.29 -32.07
N LEU A 233 -31.28 -34.56 -32.46
CA LEU A 233 -30.39 -35.01 -33.54
C LEU A 233 -30.91 -34.59 -34.92
N THR A 234 -32.22 -34.72 -35.18
CA THR A 234 -32.84 -34.35 -36.45
C THR A 234 -32.80 -32.84 -36.70
N ALA A 235 -32.97 -32.01 -35.67
CA ALA A 235 -32.87 -30.55 -35.76
C ALA A 235 -31.46 -30.06 -36.15
N VAL A 236 -30.43 -30.88 -35.91
CA VAL A 236 -29.02 -30.54 -36.14
C VAL A 236 -28.49 -31.11 -37.47
N TYR A 237 -29.14 -32.16 -38.00
CA TYR A 237 -28.74 -32.84 -39.24
C TYR A 237 -29.70 -32.64 -40.44
N PRO A 238 -30.06 -31.41 -40.85
CA PRO A 238 -30.60 -31.20 -42.18
C PRO A 238 -29.46 -30.85 -43.16
N GLN A 239 -28.76 -31.88 -43.68
CA GLN A 239 -28.00 -31.80 -44.95
C GLN A 239 -26.99 -30.62 -45.11
N GLN A 240 -25.82 -30.62 -44.46
CA GLN A 240 -24.65 -29.85 -44.97
C GLN A 240 -23.29 -30.50 -44.65
N HIS A 241 -22.61 -30.94 -45.71
CA HIS A 241 -21.17 -31.21 -45.74
C HIS A 241 -20.45 -29.96 -46.26
N PHE A 242 -19.58 -29.31 -45.47
CA PHE A 242 -18.49 -28.48 -46.01
C PHE A 242 -17.23 -28.49 -45.14
N LYS A 243 -16.09 -28.54 -45.85
CA LYS A 243 -14.70 -28.68 -45.38
C LYS A 243 -14.18 -27.38 -44.75
N LEU A 244 -13.34 -27.53 -43.71
CA LEU A 244 -12.58 -26.49 -42.95
C LEU A 244 -13.33 -25.71 -41.84
N THR A 245 -14.17 -26.37 -41.03
CA THR A 245 -14.64 -25.79 -39.75
C THR A 245 -14.42 -26.76 -38.57
N HIS A 246 -13.98 -26.23 -37.42
CA HIS A 246 -13.66 -27.02 -36.23
C HIS A 246 -14.92 -27.69 -35.63
N PRO A 247 -14.81 -28.92 -35.11
CA PRO A 247 -15.92 -29.71 -34.54
C PRO A 247 -16.31 -29.27 -33.11
N PHE A 248 -16.53 -27.97 -32.87
CA PHE A 248 -16.97 -27.46 -31.55
C PHE A 248 -18.49 -27.58 -31.31
N PHE A 249 -19.29 -27.81 -32.34
CA PHE A 249 -20.76 -27.93 -32.26
C PHE A 249 -21.26 -29.24 -31.61
N PHE A 250 -20.39 -30.23 -31.39
CA PHE A 250 -20.78 -31.49 -30.73
C PHE A 250 -20.90 -31.38 -29.20
N SER A 251 -20.30 -30.35 -28.59
CA SER A 251 -20.25 -30.19 -27.13
C SER A 251 -21.60 -29.82 -26.47
N PRO A 252 -22.42 -28.89 -27.01
CA PRO A 252 -23.70 -28.50 -26.41
C PRO A 252 -24.74 -29.62 -26.43
N ILE A 253 -24.92 -30.30 -27.56
CA ILE A 253 -25.94 -31.35 -27.72
C ILE A 253 -25.58 -32.56 -26.86
N LYS A 254 -24.32 -33.01 -26.87
CA LYS A 254 -23.83 -34.07 -25.98
C LYS A 254 -24.16 -33.76 -24.52
N ARG A 255 -23.99 -32.51 -24.11
CA ARG A 255 -24.24 -32.06 -22.74
C ARG A 255 -25.73 -32.02 -22.40
N ARG A 256 -26.60 -31.67 -23.35
CA ARG A 256 -28.08 -31.80 -23.22
C ARG A 256 -28.50 -33.24 -23.04
N LEU A 257 -28.06 -34.14 -23.92
CA LEU A 257 -28.33 -35.58 -23.85
C LEU A 257 -27.81 -36.19 -22.54
N GLN A 258 -26.61 -35.80 -22.09
CA GLN A 258 -26.05 -36.25 -20.82
C GLN A 258 -26.90 -35.78 -19.63
N MET A 259 -27.38 -34.53 -19.62
CA MET A 259 -28.22 -34.03 -18.53
C MET A 259 -29.63 -34.63 -18.54
N LEU A 260 -30.17 -34.94 -19.72
CA LEU A 260 -31.44 -35.64 -19.91
C LEU A 260 -31.41 -37.06 -19.34
N THR A 261 -30.34 -37.82 -19.61
CA THR A 261 -30.21 -39.23 -19.21
C THR A 261 -29.65 -39.42 -17.80
N ASN A 262 -29.08 -38.37 -17.20
CA ASN A 262 -28.52 -38.46 -15.86
C ASN A 262 -29.63 -38.57 -14.81
N ASN A 263 -29.80 -39.73 -14.20
CA ASN A 263 -30.80 -39.97 -13.16
C ASN A 263 -30.31 -39.85 -11.71
N LYS A 264 -29.00 -39.62 -11.48
CA LYS A 264 -28.41 -39.64 -10.14
C LYS A 264 -28.62 -38.31 -9.40
N ASN A 265 -29.06 -38.38 -8.15
CA ASN A 265 -29.12 -37.22 -7.26
C ASN A 265 -27.70 -36.84 -6.76
N PRO A 266 -27.33 -35.56 -6.77
CA PRO A 266 -26.01 -35.14 -6.33
C PRO A 266 -25.87 -35.28 -4.80
N ARG A 267 -24.80 -35.94 -4.35
CA ARG A 267 -24.42 -35.98 -2.92
C ARG A 267 -24.17 -34.57 -2.40
N PHE A 268 -24.70 -34.28 -1.20
CA PHE A 268 -24.64 -32.97 -0.52
C PHE A 268 -25.29 -31.82 -1.29
N SER A 269 -26.41 -32.06 -1.98
CA SER A 269 -27.07 -31.05 -2.82
C SER A 269 -27.47 -29.76 -2.08
N TYR A 270 -27.82 -29.84 -0.79
CA TYR A 270 -28.16 -28.66 0.00
C TYR A 270 -26.92 -27.84 0.35
N LEU A 271 -25.86 -28.49 0.84
CA LEU A 271 -24.59 -27.85 1.19
C LEU A 271 -23.97 -27.09 0.00
N ARG A 272 -23.97 -27.69 -1.20
CA ARG A 272 -23.51 -27.03 -2.44
C ARG A 272 -24.27 -25.76 -2.78
N ARG A 273 -25.51 -25.60 -2.32
CA ARG A 273 -26.28 -24.36 -2.54
C ARG A 273 -26.02 -23.34 -1.44
N LEU A 274 -25.76 -23.79 -0.21
CA LEU A 274 -25.44 -22.90 0.89
C LEU A 274 -24.03 -22.30 0.80
N VAL A 275 -23.02 -23.03 0.30
CA VAL A 275 -21.63 -22.55 0.19
C VAL A 275 -21.47 -21.34 -0.75
N ALA A 276 -22.45 -21.06 -1.60
CA ALA A 276 -22.50 -19.81 -2.37
C ALA A 276 -22.59 -18.55 -1.48
N LEU A 277 -23.23 -18.63 -0.30
CA LEU A 277 -23.40 -17.51 0.62
C LEU A 277 -22.10 -17.08 1.32
N PRO A 278 -21.30 -17.97 1.95
CA PRO A 278 -20.02 -17.57 2.51
C PRO A 278 -19.04 -17.12 1.44
N LEU A 279 -19.08 -17.68 0.22
CA LEU A 279 -18.28 -17.18 -0.90
C LEU A 279 -18.64 -15.73 -1.23
N LEU A 280 -19.94 -15.42 -1.33
CA LEU A 280 -20.40 -14.05 -1.55
C LEU A 280 -20.01 -13.13 -0.38
N ALA A 281 -20.14 -13.58 0.86
CA ALA A 281 -19.72 -12.82 2.04
C ALA A 281 -18.22 -12.50 1.99
N VAL A 282 -17.37 -13.46 1.63
CA VAL A 282 -15.93 -13.22 1.42
C VAL A 282 -15.70 -12.17 0.33
N LEU A 283 -16.38 -12.27 -0.82
CA LEU A 283 -16.24 -11.27 -1.89
C LEU A 283 -16.68 -9.87 -1.46
N VAL A 284 -17.78 -9.77 -0.71
CA VAL A 284 -18.25 -8.49 -0.13
C VAL A 284 -17.21 -7.97 0.85
N ILE A 285 -16.65 -8.81 1.71
CA ILE A 285 -15.60 -8.38 2.64
C ILE A 285 -14.36 -7.89 1.88
N LEU A 286 -13.92 -8.62 0.84
CA LEU A 286 -12.72 -8.28 0.07
C LEU A 286 -12.86 -6.99 -0.73
N PHE A 287 -14.03 -6.71 -1.32
CA PHE A 287 -14.21 -5.60 -2.25
C PHE A 287 -15.02 -4.43 -1.70
N ALA A 288 -15.97 -4.70 -0.79
CA ALA A 288 -16.86 -3.66 -0.27
C ALA A 288 -16.34 -2.98 0.99
N PHE A 289 -15.59 -3.70 1.84
CA PHE A 289 -15.03 -3.11 3.04
C PHE A 289 -13.77 -2.34 2.70
N ARG A 290 -13.75 -1.09 3.14
CA ARG A 290 -12.57 -0.25 3.09
C ARG A 290 -12.22 0.13 4.51
N SER A 291 -10.93 0.06 4.83
CA SER A 291 -10.45 0.71 6.03
C SER A 291 -10.81 2.19 5.90
N LYS A 292 -11.25 2.80 7.00
CA LYS A 292 -11.29 4.25 7.08
C LYS A 292 -9.83 4.68 7.07
N GLN A 293 -9.27 4.82 5.87
CA GLN A 293 -8.05 5.57 5.70
C GLN A 293 -8.40 6.96 6.23
N SER A 294 -7.82 7.29 7.39
CA SER A 294 -7.90 8.65 7.89
C SER A 294 -7.55 9.52 6.71
N ARG A 295 -8.50 10.36 6.25
CA ARG A 295 -8.15 11.37 5.27
C ARG A 295 -7.02 12.15 5.92
N ILE A 296 -5.80 12.02 5.41
CA ILE A 296 -4.67 12.85 5.81
C ILE A 296 -4.92 14.32 5.38
N ASP A 297 -6.05 14.60 4.71
CA ASP A 297 -6.57 15.95 4.42
C ASP A 297 -7.63 16.46 5.42
N SER A 298 -7.87 15.76 6.52
CA SER A 298 -8.65 16.31 7.63
C SER A 298 -7.87 16.06 8.91
N PRO A 299 -7.42 17.12 9.61
CA PRO A 299 -6.65 16.93 10.83
C PRO A 299 -7.45 16.03 11.76
N ILE A 300 -6.82 14.97 12.24
CA ILE A 300 -7.28 14.27 13.43
C ILE A 300 -7.18 15.33 14.53
N SER A 301 -8.27 16.08 14.76
CA SER A 301 -8.30 16.99 15.87
C SER A 301 -8.33 16.11 17.10
N VAL A 302 -7.30 16.26 17.92
CA VAL A 302 -7.30 15.75 19.30
C VAL A 302 -8.54 16.30 20.03
N ALA A 303 -9.08 17.45 19.59
CA ALA A 303 -10.36 17.99 20.03
C ALA A 303 -11.56 17.03 19.84
N SER A 304 -11.61 16.17 18.81
CA SER A 304 -12.73 15.24 18.61
C SER A 304 -12.68 13.99 19.52
N VAL A 305 -11.49 13.64 20.01
CA VAL A 305 -11.30 12.57 21.02
C VAL A 305 -11.46 13.15 22.43
N VAL A 306 -10.99 14.38 22.64
CA VAL A 306 -11.13 15.12 23.89
C VAL A 306 -12.58 15.56 24.13
N GLU A 307 -13.36 15.96 23.13
CA GLU A 307 -14.79 16.28 23.32
C GLU A 307 -15.61 15.05 23.76
N ASN A 308 -15.30 13.86 23.25
CA ASN A 308 -16.05 12.64 23.56
C ASN A 308 -15.61 11.94 24.84
N VAL A 309 -14.37 12.16 25.32
CA VAL A 309 -13.85 11.53 26.55
C VAL A 309 -13.78 12.52 27.72
N VAL A 310 -13.55 13.81 27.46
CA VAL A 310 -13.44 14.86 28.49
C VAL A 310 -14.75 15.62 28.70
N GLY A 311 -15.69 15.58 27.75
CA GLY A 311 -17.06 16.10 27.95
C GLY A 311 -17.80 15.42 29.10
N ASP A 312 -17.59 14.11 29.27
CA ASP A 312 -18.19 13.32 30.36
C ASP A 312 -17.45 13.49 31.70
N PHE A 313 -16.16 13.82 31.68
CA PHE A 313 -15.35 14.00 32.89
C PHE A 313 -15.37 15.44 33.44
N ARG A 314 -15.51 16.46 32.58
CA ARG A 314 -15.54 17.87 33.01
C ARG A 314 -16.86 18.30 33.64
N SER A 315 -17.97 17.60 33.36
CA SER A 315 -19.26 17.89 33.99
C SER A 315 -19.34 17.49 35.47
N HIS A 316 -18.39 16.67 35.95
CA HIS A 316 -18.47 16.06 37.29
C HIS A 316 -17.42 16.52 38.31
N VAL A 317 -16.38 17.31 37.96
CA VAL A 317 -15.27 17.53 38.90
C VAL A 317 -14.74 18.97 39.08
N ILE A 318 -14.91 19.94 38.18
CA ILE A 318 -14.33 21.28 38.42
C ILE A 318 -15.31 22.41 38.09
N GLY A 319 -15.82 23.04 39.14
CA GLY A 319 -16.54 24.29 39.08
C GLY A 319 -15.63 25.51 38.82
N ASN A 320 -16.22 26.44 38.06
CA ASN A 320 -15.91 27.87 37.94
C ASN A 320 -14.75 28.32 37.00
N PRO A 321 -14.99 29.20 35.99
CA PRO A 321 -13.97 29.60 34.99
C PRO A 321 -13.02 30.74 35.40
N ASP A 322 -13.18 31.37 36.57
CA ASP A 322 -12.41 32.57 36.94
C ASP A 322 -11.20 32.27 37.83
N LYS A 323 -10.18 31.61 37.28
CA LYS A 323 -8.83 31.66 37.87
C LYS A 323 -7.80 32.08 36.82
N THR A 324 -7.35 33.31 37.01
CA THR A 324 -6.09 33.84 36.48
C THR A 324 -4.97 32.80 36.62
N PHE A 325 -4.28 32.56 35.51
CA PHE A 325 -3.15 31.64 35.42
C PHE A 325 -1.96 32.20 36.23
N SER A 326 -1.96 31.94 37.53
CA SER A 326 -0.73 31.97 38.31
C SER A 326 0.01 30.70 37.95
N ALA A 327 1.02 30.82 37.08
CA ALA A 327 2.03 29.80 36.89
C ALA A 327 2.77 29.60 38.22
N LYS A 328 2.18 28.84 39.14
CA LYS A 328 2.94 28.21 40.20
C LYS A 328 3.63 27.01 39.58
N PRO A 329 4.97 26.93 39.59
CA PRO A 329 5.67 25.77 39.11
C PRO A 329 5.14 24.56 39.88
N ILE A 330 4.75 23.51 39.17
CA ILE A 330 4.56 22.21 39.80
C ILE A 330 5.93 21.89 40.42
N SER A 331 5.94 21.88 41.75
CA SER A 331 7.09 21.71 42.62
C SER A 331 8.13 20.74 42.06
N ASN A 332 9.38 21.20 41.92
CA ASN A 332 10.64 20.44 41.90
C ASN A 332 10.46 18.91 41.93
N ALA A 333 9.96 18.33 40.83
CA ALA A 333 9.92 16.89 40.71
C ALA A 333 11.36 16.46 40.47
N ALA A 334 12.00 15.93 41.51
CA ALA A 334 13.39 15.52 41.45
C ALA A 334 13.53 14.43 40.38
N LEU A 335 14.01 14.82 39.20
CA LEU A 335 14.57 13.88 38.23
C LEU A 335 15.82 13.26 38.87
N ASN A 336 16.01 11.96 38.67
CA ASN A 336 17.11 11.20 39.27
C ASN A 336 18.45 11.45 38.59
N LYS A 337 18.45 12.03 37.38
CA LYS A 337 19.67 12.46 36.66
C LYS A 337 19.45 13.71 35.84
N THR A 338 20.54 14.31 35.37
CA THR A 338 20.51 15.44 34.45
C THR A 338 20.28 14.96 33.01
N TYR A 339 19.28 15.53 32.33
CA TYR A 339 18.97 15.27 30.93
C TYR A 339 19.40 16.43 30.03
N THR A 340 19.97 16.14 28.87
CA THR A 340 20.31 17.12 27.84
C THR A 340 19.21 17.20 26.80
N ILE A 341 18.56 18.37 26.69
CA ILE A 341 17.49 18.62 25.73
C ILE A 341 18.03 19.56 24.66
N VAL A 342 18.17 19.06 23.44
CA VAL A 342 18.60 19.88 22.31
C VAL A 342 17.38 20.51 21.66
N ILE A 343 17.35 21.83 21.60
CA ILE A 343 16.32 22.59 20.89
C ILE A 343 16.93 23.05 19.55
N ASN A 344 16.28 22.69 18.45
CA ASN A 344 16.65 23.15 17.13
C ASN A 344 15.73 24.28 16.67
N PRO A 345 16.16 25.56 16.67
CA PRO A 345 15.41 26.60 16.01
C PRO A 345 15.53 26.43 14.49
N GLY A 346 14.41 26.14 13.82
CA GLY A 346 14.35 25.91 12.38
C GLY A 346 14.90 27.06 11.55
N HIS A 347 15.42 26.74 10.35
CA HIS A 347 15.94 27.71 9.38
C HIS A 347 17.10 28.56 9.96
N GLY A 348 17.39 29.72 9.36
CA GLY A 348 18.42 30.68 9.79
C GLY A 348 19.29 31.20 8.64
N GLY A 349 19.79 32.41 8.77
CA GLY A 349 20.68 33.06 7.81
C GLY A 349 20.03 33.21 6.42
N GLU A 350 20.60 32.54 5.42
CA GLU A 350 20.11 32.56 4.03
C GLU A 350 18.75 31.85 3.87
N ASP A 351 18.45 30.87 4.73
CA ASP A 351 17.14 30.25 4.79
C ASP A 351 16.26 31.00 5.80
N ALA A 352 15.40 31.87 5.30
CA ALA A 352 14.46 32.61 6.15
C ALA A 352 13.27 31.75 6.62
N GLY A 353 13.10 30.55 6.07
CA GLY A 353 11.86 29.79 6.16
C GLY A 353 10.69 30.54 5.54
N ALA A 354 9.48 30.28 6.04
CA ALA A 354 8.29 31.00 5.64
C ALA A 354 8.32 32.47 6.07
N ARG A 355 7.54 33.30 5.38
CA ARG A 355 7.46 34.75 5.64
C ARG A 355 6.02 35.17 5.90
N GLY A 356 5.84 35.95 6.97
CA GLY A 356 4.60 36.63 7.27
C GLY A 356 4.33 37.78 6.31
N TYR A 357 3.09 38.25 6.29
CA TYR A 357 2.67 39.37 5.43
C TYR A 357 3.40 40.70 5.72
N ASP A 358 3.92 40.86 6.93
CA ASP A 358 4.68 42.03 7.38
C ASP A 358 6.21 41.87 7.19
N GLY A 359 6.64 40.79 6.53
CA GLY A 359 8.05 40.46 6.29
C GLY A 359 8.74 39.68 7.41
N THR A 360 8.06 39.41 8.54
CA THR A 360 8.59 38.56 9.63
C THR A 360 9.02 37.19 9.09
N LYS A 361 10.23 36.75 9.42
CA LYS A 361 10.76 35.45 9.00
C LYS A 361 10.42 34.37 10.03
N GLU A 362 10.16 33.16 9.57
CA GLU A 362 10.03 31.97 10.41
C GLU A 362 11.32 31.71 11.20
N SER A 363 12.50 31.95 10.60
CA SER A 363 13.80 31.77 11.26
C SER A 363 13.96 32.61 12.53
N ASP A 364 13.41 33.83 12.54
CA ASP A 364 13.46 34.76 13.66
C ASP A 364 12.52 34.33 14.78
N LEU A 365 11.30 33.93 14.43
CA LEU A 365 10.30 33.39 15.37
C LEU A 365 10.81 32.11 16.02
N SER A 366 11.33 31.18 15.22
CA SER A 366 11.88 29.90 15.70
C SER A 366 13.02 30.12 16.70
N LEU A 367 13.92 31.07 16.41
CA LEU A 367 15.01 31.45 17.31
C LEU A 367 14.49 32.09 18.61
N ALA A 368 13.47 32.95 18.51
CA ALA A 368 12.86 33.59 19.68
C ALA A 368 12.22 32.56 20.63
N PHE A 369 11.42 31.62 20.11
CA PHE A 369 10.86 30.53 20.91
C PHE A 369 11.95 29.66 21.53
N ALA A 370 12.97 29.27 20.77
CA ALA A 370 14.06 28.44 21.28
C ALA A 370 14.84 29.13 22.42
N LYS A 371 15.13 30.43 22.28
CA LYS A 371 15.74 31.24 23.34
C LYS A 371 14.84 31.32 24.56
N LYS A 372 13.52 31.53 24.37
CA LYS A 372 12.56 31.61 25.47
C LYS A 372 12.43 30.27 26.22
N ILE A 373 12.47 29.13 25.53
CA ILE A 373 12.53 27.79 26.15
C ILE A 373 13.79 27.64 27.00
N LYS A 374 14.96 28.06 26.50
CA LYS A 374 16.21 28.02 27.25
C LYS A 374 16.20 28.94 28.47
N GLU A 375 15.67 30.15 28.32
CA GLU A 375 15.57 31.18 29.36
C GLU A 375 14.63 30.77 30.51
N LEU A 376 13.47 30.19 30.20
CA LEU A 376 12.45 29.84 31.19
C LEU A 376 12.71 28.50 31.90
N ASN A 377 13.70 27.73 31.46
CA ASN A 377 14.05 26.48 32.13
C ASN A 377 14.61 26.76 33.53
N SER A 378 13.85 26.38 34.56
CA SER A 378 14.23 26.52 35.97
C SER A 378 14.62 25.20 36.64
N ASN A 379 14.52 24.09 35.90
CA ASN A 379 14.83 22.76 36.42
C ASN A 379 16.34 22.47 36.33
N PRO A 380 17.05 22.30 37.46
CA PRO A 380 18.50 22.09 37.44
C PRO A 380 18.91 20.75 36.80
N ASN A 381 17.99 19.80 36.67
CA ASN A 381 18.23 18.50 36.04
C ASN A 381 17.88 18.48 34.54
N ILE A 382 17.57 19.63 33.95
CA ILE A 382 17.33 19.76 32.51
C ILE A 382 18.34 20.76 31.95
N ARG A 383 19.25 20.28 31.11
CA ARG A 383 20.21 21.11 30.38
C ARG A 383 19.69 21.39 28.97
N VAL A 384 19.18 22.61 28.75
CA VAL A 384 18.71 23.05 27.42
C VAL A 384 19.86 23.61 26.58
N VAL A 385 20.08 23.04 25.41
CA VAL A 385 21.14 23.46 24.46
C VAL A 385 20.53 23.75 23.09
N LEU A 386 20.94 24.84 22.44
CA LEU A 386 20.43 25.19 21.11
C LEU A 386 21.40 24.71 20.02
N THR A 387 20.88 24.29 18.86
CA THR A 387 21.72 24.01 17.68
C THR A 387 22.32 25.28 17.07
N ARG A 388 21.64 26.42 17.25
CA ARG A 388 22.13 27.77 16.92
C ARG A 388 21.62 28.81 17.92
N GLU A 389 22.43 29.82 18.23
CA GLU A 389 22.06 30.94 19.14
C GLU A 389 21.89 32.29 18.42
N SER A 390 22.19 32.34 17.13
CA SER A 390 22.11 33.51 16.26
C SER A 390 21.41 33.18 14.93
N ASP A 391 21.19 34.19 14.10
CA ASP A 391 20.63 34.04 12.75
C ASP A 391 21.71 33.54 11.77
N VAL A 392 22.00 32.24 11.85
CA VAL A 392 22.98 31.55 11.00
C VAL A 392 22.32 30.40 10.27
N PHE A 393 22.74 30.18 9.02
CA PHE A 393 22.26 29.05 8.23
C PHE A 393 22.98 27.77 8.66
N ASN A 394 22.20 26.74 8.97
CA ASN A 394 22.67 25.37 9.10
C ASN A 394 21.77 24.47 8.26
N SER A 395 22.38 23.68 7.38
CA SER A 395 21.65 22.64 6.65
C SER A 395 21.07 21.60 7.63
N VAL A 396 20.02 20.89 7.21
CA VAL A 396 19.41 19.83 8.03
C VAL A 396 20.40 18.72 8.42
N VAL A 397 21.45 18.51 7.63
CA VAL A 397 22.54 17.57 7.91
C VAL A 397 23.45 18.11 9.01
N GLU A 398 23.83 19.37 8.95
CA GLU A 398 24.65 20.02 9.97
C GLU A 398 23.90 20.13 11.30
N VAL A 399 22.61 20.46 11.27
CA VAL A 399 21.75 20.45 12.47
C VAL A 399 21.78 19.09 13.15
N ALA A 400 21.62 18.01 12.38
CA ALA A 400 21.68 16.65 12.92
C ALA A 400 23.08 16.32 13.47
N ALA A 401 24.15 16.75 12.81
CA ALA A 401 25.52 16.54 13.27
C ALA A 401 25.83 17.33 14.56
N ILE A 402 25.39 18.58 14.65
CA ILE A 402 25.49 19.41 15.85
C ILE A 402 24.73 18.75 16.99
N ALA A 403 23.47 18.37 16.77
CA ALA A 403 22.67 17.68 17.76
C ALA A 403 23.33 16.37 18.20
N GLN A 404 23.84 15.55 17.28
CA GLN A 404 24.51 14.30 17.63
C GLN A 404 25.75 14.52 18.50
N LYS A 405 26.56 15.54 18.22
CA LYS A 405 27.73 15.91 19.04
C LYS A 405 27.34 16.29 20.47
N LEU A 406 26.15 16.87 20.65
CA LEU A 406 25.62 17.24 21.96
C LEU A 406 25.07 16.06 22.77
N SER A 407 24.95 14.87 22.15
CA SER A 407 24.43 13.65 22.77
C SER A 407 23.10 13.86 23.54
N PRO A 408 22.04 14.35 22.86
CA PRO A 408 20.76 14.66 23.49
C PRO A 408 20.08 13.42 24.07
N ASP A 409 19.41 13.63 25.19
CA ASP A 409 18.37 12.73 25.68
C ASP A 409 17.07 12.93 24.91
N LEU A 410 16.76 14.16 24.47
CA LEU A 410 15.64 14.51 23.59
C LEU A 410 16.05 15.60 22.58
N LEU A 411 15.44 15.56 21.40
CA LEU A 411 15.50 16.65 20.41
C LEU A 411 14.10 17.28 20.25
N ILE A 412 14.02 18.62 20.31
CA ILE A 412 12.82 19.36 19.93
C ILE A 412 13.17 20.38 18.86
N SER A 413 12.63 20.23 17.65
CA SER A 413 12.75 21.22 16.59
C SER A 413 11.59 22.20 16.66
N VAL A 414 11.83 23.50 16.55
CA VAL A 414 10.81 24.55 16.65
C VAL A 414 10.73 25.28 15.31
N HIS A 415 9.53 25.39 14.76
CA HIS A 415 9.19 25.96 13.46
C HIS A 415 7.89 26.77 13.54
N ALA A 416 7.58 27.54 12.49
CA ALA A 416 6.28 28.16 12.31
C ALA A 416 5.73 27.86 10.90
N ASN A 417 4.54 27.28 10.86
CA ASN A 417 3.96 26.72 9.66
C ASN A 417 3.53 27.80 8.66
N ASN A 418 3.26 27.37 7.43
CA ASN A 418 2.80 28.22 6.34
C ASN A 418 1.77 27.50 5.49
N ALA A 419 0.63 28.14 5.26
CA ALA A 419 -0.45 27.62 4.44
C ALA A 419 -0.58 28.40 3.14
N MET A 420 -0.54 27.71 1.99
CA MET A 420 -0.67 28.34 0.68
C MET A 420 -2.03 29.04 0.54
N PRO A 421 -2.10 30.22 -0.13
CA PRO A 421 -3.36 30.91 -0.40
C PRO A 421 -4.37 30.03 -1.13
N ILE A 422 -5.65 30.20 -0.80
CA ILE A 422 -6.75 29.50 -1.46
C ILE A 422 -6.97 30.13 -2.84
N LYS A 423 -6.77 29.34 -3.90
CA LYS A 423 -7.05 29.77 -5.28
C LYS A 423 -8.55 29.77 -5.54
N LEU A 424 -9.08 30.91 -6.00
CA LEU A 424 -10.46 31.10 -6.44
C LEU A 424 -10.52 31.17 -7.97
N ALA A 425 -11.73 31.05 -8.54
CA ALA A 425 -11.94 31.22 -9.97
C ALA A 425 -11.47 32.61 -10.45
N GLY A 426 -10.85 32.66 -11.64
CA GLY A 426 -10.41 33.90 -12.27
C GLY A 426 -9.14 34.53 -11.69
N ASN A 427 -8.12 33.73 -11.37
CA ASN A 427 -6.82 34.16 -10.80
C ASN A 427 -6.90 34.92 -9.46
N LYS A 428 -8.07 34.94 -8.81
CA LYS A 428 -8.23 35.52 -7.47
C LYS A 428 -7.66 34.57 -6.42
N GLN A 429 -7.05 35.13 -5.38
CA GLN A 429 -6.55 34.37 -4.24
C GLN A 429 -7.17 34.92 -2.96
N LYS A 430 -7.47 34.03 -2.02
CA LYS A 430 -7.91 34.36 -0.66
C LYS A 430 -6.89 33.83 0.34
N GLU A 431 -6.68 34.56 1.42
CA GLU A 431 -5.87 34.10 2.54
C GLU A 431 -6.36 32.76 3.07
N ASN A 432 -5.43 31.90 3.44
CA ASN A 432 -5.73 30.61 4.05
C ASN A 432 -6.00 30.82 5.55
N PRO A 433 -7.21 30.49 6.05
CA PRO A 433 -7.57 30.74 7.44
C PRO A 433 -6.96 29.74 8.42
N GLN A 434 -6.11 28.82 7.96
CA GLN A 434 -5.47 27.82 8.82
C GLN A 434 -4.68 28.49 9.95
N LYS A 435 -4.89 28.00 11.17
CA LYS A 435 -4.26 28.46 12.41
C LYS A 435 -4.16 27.30 13.40
N GLY A 436 -3.26 27.42 14.37
CA GLY A 436 -3.06 26.46 15.44
C GLY A 436 -1.72 25.74 15.40
N VAL A 437 -1.45 24.98 16.46
CA VAL A 437 -0.16 24.31 16.69
C VAL A 437 -0.20 22.87 16.21
N GLU A 438 0.87 22.42 15.55
CA GLU A 438 1.04 21.03 15.08
C GLU A 438 2.33 20.43 15.62
N LEU A 439 2.29 19.14 15.97
CA LEU A 439 3.49 18.36 16.28
C LEU A 439 3.78 17.38 15.16
N TYR A 440 5.05 17.17 14.85
CA TYR A 440 5.51 16.20 13.88
C TYR A 440 6.50 15.21 14.51
N ILE A 441 6.30 13.93 14.21
CA ILE A 441 7.23 12.84 14.53
C ILE A 441 7.65 12.12 13.25
N ALA A 442 8.81 11.45 13.29
CA ALA A 442 9.21 10.56 12.21
C ALA A 442 8.18 9.43 12.03
N SER A 443 7.87 9.07 10.78
CA SER A 443 6.99 7.93 10.49
C SER A 443 7.56 6.63 11.07
N LYS A 444 6.70 5.67 11.43
CA LYS A 444 7.12 4.38 12.00
C LYS A 444 8.21 3.65 11.19
N ALA A 445 8.17 3.73 9.87
CA ALA A 445 9.17 3.11 8.99
C ALA A 445 10.54 3.82 8.97
N LYS A 446 10.64 5.05 9.49
CA LYS A 446 11.84 5.90 9.43
C LYS A 446 12.33 6.37 10.80
N ALA A 447 11.56 6.13 11.86
CA ALA A 447 11.92 6.52 13.21
C ALA A 447 12.90 5.51 13.80
N PHE A 448 13.96 6.00 14.44
CA PHE A 448 14.83 5.16 15.25
C PHE A 448 14.08 4.63 16.49
N ASP A 449 13.35 5.51 17.17
CA ASP A 449 12.51 5.19 18.32
C ASP A 449 11.12 5.81 18.14
N TYR A 450 10.22 5.09 17.46
CA TYR A 450 8.88 5.58 17.20
C TYR A 450 8.05 5.76 18.47
N GLU A 451 8.15 4.81 19.41
CA GLU A 451 7.36 4.84 20.65
C GLU A 451 7.82 5.98 21.56
N GLY A 452 9.13 6.19 21.71
CA GLY A 452 9.67 7.34 22.43
C GLY A 452 9.27 8.67 21.80
N ASN A 453 9.36 8.78 20.46
CA ASN A 453 8.89 9.98 19.73
C ASN A 453 7.40 10.24 20.01
N TYR A 454 6.56 9.21 19.95
CA TYR A 454 5.12 9.32 20.16
C TYR A 454 4.78 9.69 21.60
N GLN A 455 5.42 9.06 22.60
CA GLN A 455 5.22 9.37 24.01
C GLN A 455 5.63 10.81 24.34
N LEU A 456 6.78 11.27 23.81
CA LEU A 456 7.23 12.65 23.95
C LEU A 456 6.24 13.63 23.30
N ALA A 457 5.83 13.36 22.06
CA ALA A 457 4.87 14.20 21.34
C ALA A 457 3.50 14.25 22.04
N ASN A 458 3.05 13.14 22.63
CA ASN A 458 1.80 13.07 23.37
C ASN A 458 1.87 13.92 24.65
N MET A 459 2.98 13.84 25.38
CA MET A 459 3.16 14.64 26.60
C MET A 459 3.22 16.13 26.28
N LEU A 460 3.99 16.52 25.25
CA LEU A 460 4.05 17.89 24.76
C LEU A 460 2.68 18.36 24.24
N GLY A 461 1.97 17.52 23.50
CA GLY A 461 0.65 17.85 22.98
C GLY A 461 -0.36 18.16 24.07
N ASN A 462 -0.34 17.39 25.17
CA ASN A 462 -1.23 17.62 26.31
C ASN A 462 -1.01 19.00 26.94
N THR A 463 0.24 19.35 27.25
CA THR A 463 0.54 20.66 27.86
C THR A 463 0.32 21.81 26.87
N ILE A 464 0.74 21.65 25.61
CA ILE A 464 0.60 22.68 24.58
C ILE A 464 -0.87 22.99 24.30
N SER A 465 -1.76 21.99 24.36
CA SER A 465 -3.19 22.17 24.11
C SER A 465 -3.89 23.11 25.11
N GLU A 466 -3.29 23.36 26.27
CA GLU A 466 -3.80 24.32 27.26
C GLU A 466 -3.52 25.79 26.86
N VAL A 467 -2.51 26.01 26.01
CA VAL A 467 -2.08 27.33 25.54
C VAL A 467 -2.49 27.58 24.09
N ALA A 468 -2.45 26.53 23.25
CA ALA A 468 -2.72 26.60 21.82
C ALA A 468 -4.21 26.38 21.51
N ASN A 469 -4.84 27.34 20.82
CA ASN A 469 -6.20 27.19 20.33
C ASN A 469 -6.31 27.57 18.83
N PRO A 470 -6.44 26.59 17.91
CA PRO A 470 -6.56 25.15 18.15
C PRO A 470 -5.21 24.43 18.27
N PHE A 471 -5.20 23.29 18.97
CA PHE A 471 -4.16 22.26 18.80
C PHE A 471 -4.59 21.26 17.72
N LEU A 472 -3.78 21.13 16.67
CA LEU A 472 -4.10 20.38 15.45
C LEU A 472 -3.56 18.93 15.47
N GLY A 473 -2.93 18.51 16.56
CA GLY A 473 -2.52 17.13 16.82
C GLY A 473 -1.10 16.78 16.38
N ILE A 474 -0.79 15.48 16.49
CA ILE A 474 0.50 14.88 16.15
C ILE A 474 0.43 14.27 14.75
N LYS A 475 1.41 14.57 13.91
CA LYS A 475 1.47 14.23 12.48
C LYS A 475 2.79 13.56 12.12
N SER A 476 2.84 12.96 10.94
CA SER A 476 4.09 12.46 10.33
C SER A 476 4.08 12.71 8.83
N ARG A 477 5.26 12.86 8.21
CA ARG A 477 5.41 13.09 6.76
C ARG A 477 5.94 11.83 6.08
N GLU A 478 5.33 11.41 4.96
CA GLU A 478 5.80 10.26 4.18
C GLU A 478 7.24 10.44 3.67
N LYS A 479 7.55 11.65 3.17
CA LYS A 479 8.93 12.00 2.76
C LYS A 479 9.91 12.00 3.93
N GLY A 480 9.41 12.06 5.16
CA GLY A 480 10.23 12.12 6.36
C GLY A 480 10.64 13.53 6.74
N ILE A 481 11.25 13.66 7.91
CA ILE A 481 11.86 14.90 8.42
C ILE A 481 13.24 14.51 8.91
N TYR A 482 14.28 14.96 8.19
CA TYR A 482 15.65 14.47 8.34
C TYR A 482 16.18 14.55 9.78
N VAL A 483 15.96 15.68 10.46
CA VAL A 483 16.40 15.91 11.85
C VAL A 483 15.73 14.98 12.87
N LEU A 484 14.53 14.45 12.59
CA LEU A 484 13.82 13.52 13.48
C LEU A 484 14.19 12.04 13.24
N GLN A 485 14.99 11.76 12.21
CA GLN A 485 15.27 10.39 11.74
C GLN A 485 16.70 9.94 12.03
N THR A 486 17.59 10.91 12.21
CA THR A 486 19.03 10.69 12.27
C THR A 486 19.56 10.53 13.69
N LEU A 487 18.84 11.04 14.69
CA LEU A 487 19.25 10.98 16.08
C LEU A 487 18.70 9.73 16.79
N LYS A 488 19.53 9.15 17.65
CA LYS A 488 19.18 7.97 18.46
C LYS A 488 18.52 8.36 19.80
N CYS A 489 17.64 9.35 19.76
CA CYS A 489 16.88 9.83 20.91
C CYS A 489 15.44 10.15 20.50
N PRO A 490 14.48 10.17 21.44
CA PRO A 490 13.15 10.70 21.18
C PRO A 490 13.21 12.13 20.63
N SER A 491 12.46 12.39 19.59
CA SER A 491 12.49 13.64 18.84
C SER A 491 11.11 14.06 18.32
N VAL A 492 10.85 15.37 18.38
CA VAL A 492 9.60 15.99 17.92
C VAL A 492 9.92 17.31 17.22
N LEU A 493 9.16 17.65 16.19
CA LEU A 493 9.13 19.00 15.61
C LEU A 493 7.81 19.67 15.98
N ILE A 494 7.88 20.92 16.46
CA ILE A 494 6.75 21.74 16.86
C ILE A 494 6.58 22.85 15.83
N GLU A 495 5.44 22.89 15.16
CA GLU A 495 4.99 24.04 14.38
C GLU A 495 4.14 24.92 15.30
N THR A 496 4.70 26.02 15.81
CA THR A 496 4.11 26.81 16.91
C THR A 496 2.90 27.66 16.50
N GLY A 497 2.51 27.64 15.23
CA GLY A 497 1.41 28.42 14.65
C GLY A 497 1.65 28.68 13.17
N PHE A 498 0.73 29.39 12.51
CA PHE A 498 0.84 29.69 11.07
C PHE A 498 1.32 31.12 10.81
N VAL A 499 2.56 31.29 10.31
CA VAL A 499 3.13 32.62 9.97
C VAL A 499 2.32 33.32 8.86
N SER A 500 1.65 32.53 8.01
CA SER A 500 0.77 33.03 6.94
C SER A 500 -0.55 33.60 7.44
N ASN A 501 -0.95 33.30 8.69
CA ASN A 501 -2.21 33.76 9.27
C ASN A 501 -1.97 35.04 10.07
N ARG A 502 -2.73 36.10 9.77
CA ARG A 502 -2.50 37.42 10.37
C ARG A 502 -2.75 37.48 11.88
N GLU A 503 -3.70 36.70 12.38
CA GLU A 503 -4.00 36.63 13.82
C GLU A 503 -2.89 35.87 14.55
N GLU A 504 -2.49 34.73 14.01
CA GLU A 504 -1.41 33.90 14.55
C GLU A 504 -0.07 34.63 14.52
N LEU A 505 0.24 35.37 13.45
CA LEU A 505 1.49 36.11 13.36
C LEU A 505 1.62 37.14 14.49
N LYS A 506 0.52 37.78 14.90
CA LYS A 506 0.52 38.68 16.07
C LYS A 506 0.81 37.92 17.36
N LEU A 507 0.22 36.73 17.53
CA LEU A 507 0.47 35.87 18.69
C LEU A 507 1.91 35.34 18.70
N LEU A 508 2.44 34.88 17.57
CA LEU A 508 3.80 34.36 17.45
C LEU A 508 4.87 35.41 17.80
N LYS A 509 4.56 36.70 17.62
CA LYS A 509 5.41 37.84 17.99
C LYS A 509 5.21 38.33 19.43
N ASP A 510 4.12 37.91 20.09
CA ASP A 510 3.78 38.35 21.44
C ASP A 510 4.65 37.62 22.48
N GLU A 511 5.35 38.37 23.33
CA GLU A 511 6.25 37.80 24.33
C GLU A 511 5.50 36.98 25.41
N SER A 512 4.26 37.36 25.73
CA SER A 512 3.45 36.60 26.70
C SER A 512 3.08 35.24 26.13
N TYR A 513 2.67 35.18 24.86
CA TYR A 513 2.39 33.94 24.16
C TYR A 513 3.64 33.06 24.03
N GLN A 514 4.78 33.63 23.63
CA GLN A 514 6.05 32.90 23.57
C GLN A 514 6.43 32.31 24.93
N SER A 515 6.25 33.07 26.00
CA SER A 515 6.56 32.61 27.37
C SER A 515 5.63 31.49 27.82
N LYS A 516 4.32 31.60 27.55
CA LYS A 516 3.33 30.54 27.88
C LYS A 516 3.61 29.25 27.09
N MET A 517 3.90 29.36 25.80
CA MET A 517 4.24 28.22 24.96
C MET A 517 5.54 27.55 25.42
N ALA A 518 6.58 28.33 25.68
CA ALA A 518 7.86 27.82 26.16
C ALA A 518 7.73 27.12 27.53
N ALA A 519 7.00 27.71 28.47
CA ALA A 519 6.72 27.09 29.77
C ALA A 519 5.92 25.77 29.62
N SER A 520 4.95 25.74 28.71
CA SER A 520 4.15 24.55 28.41
C SER A 520 4.99 23.43 27.77
N ILE A 521 5.92 23.77 26.87
CA ILE A 521 6.89 22.81 26.30
C ILE A 521 7.78 22.23 27.40
N LEU A 522 8.35 23.07 28.27
CA LEU A 522 9.19 22.62 29.39
C LEU A 522 8.43 21.71 30.35
N GLN A 523 7.19 22.06 30.70
CA GLN A 523 6.33 21.22 31.53
C GLN A 523 6.07 19.85 30.88
N GLY A 524 5.83 19.81 29.57
CA GLY A 524 5.65 18.56 28.84
C GLY A 524 6.92 17.69 28.82
N VAL A 525 8.09 18.32 28.70
CA VAL A 525 9.39 17.63 28.82
C VAL A 525 9.58 17.04 30.22
N GLU A 526 9.33 17.82 31.27
CA GLU A 526 9.47 17.36 32.66
C GLU A 526 8.57 16.16 32.98
N LEU A 527 7.30 16.23 32.56
CA LEU A 527 6.34 15.15 32.76
C LEU A 527 6.76 13.87 32.01
N TYR A 528 7.28 14.02 30.78
CA TYR A 528 7.76 12.89 29.98
C TYR A 528 8.97 12.22 30.64
N LEU A 529 9.96 13.00 31.07
CA LEU A 529 11.17 12.49 31.72
C LEU A 529 10.83 11.79 33.04
N LYS A 530 9.95 12.37 33.85
CA LYS A 530 9.48 11.76 35.11
C LYS A 530 8.79 10.42 34.86
N GLN A 531 7.93 10.34 33.85
CA GLN A 531 7.27 9.10 33.46
C GLN A 531 8.29 8.04 33.03
N ARG A 532 9.32 8.45 32.28
CA ARG A 532 10.39 7.56 31.81
C ARG A 532 11.20 6.97 32.98
N GLU A 533 11.48 7.75 34.03
CA GLU A 533 12.14 7.25 35.24
C GLU A 533 11.27 6.28 36.04
N GLN A 534 9.96 6.54 36.14
CA GLN A 534 9.02 5.71 36.91
C GLN A 534 8.74 4.34 36.28
N ASN A 535 8.77 4.25 34.94
CA ASN A 535 8.46 3.02 34.22
C ASN A 535 9.63 2.00 34.16
N GLY A 536 10.75 2.28 34.82
CA GLY A 536 11.75 1.26 35.19
C GLY A 536 12.49 0.55 34.05
N LYS A 537 12.64 1.17 32.88
CA LYS A 537 13.59 0.74 31.85
C LYS A 537 14.30 1.95 31.26
N GLU A 538 15.51 2.21 31.72
CA GLU A 538 16.44 3.03 30.94
C GLU A 538 16.86 2.27 29.66
N PRO A 539 16.84 2.91 28.48
CA PRO A 539 17.94 2.75 27.54
C PRO A 539 19.12 3.52 28.13
N TYR A 540 20.02 2.79 28.79
CA TYR A 540 21.24 3.32 29.37
C TYR A 540 22.19 3.79 28.26
N PHE A 541 22.44 5.10 28.19
CA PHE A 541 23.66 5.66 27.65
C PHE A 541 24.36 6.34 28.84
N GLU A 542 25.41 5.72 29.37
CA GLU A 542 26.33 6.41 30.26
C GLU A 542 27.44 7.04 29.44
N ALA A 543 27.61 8.35 29.61
CA ALA A 543 28.86 9.04 29.36
C ALA A 543 29.27 9.70 30.66
N VAL A 544 30.33 9.22 31.33
CA VAL A 544 31.05 10.02 32.34
C VAL A 544 32.56 9.79 32.21
N ASN A 545 33.18 10.85 31.67
CA ASN A 545 34.46 11.47 32.00
C ASN A 545 35.68 10.65 32.45
N SER A 546 36.71 10.82 31.62
CA SER A 546 38.09 11.10 32.00
C SER A 546 38.24 11.95 33.27
N ALA A 547 38.83 11.37 34.30
CA ALA A 547 39.91 11.95 35.11
C ALA A 547 40.27 11.00 36.25
N ALA A 548 41.15 10.02 35.97
CA ALA A 548 42.00 9.38 36.97
C ALA A 548 43.05 8.53 36.27
N THR A 549 44.27 9.08 36.25
CA THR A 549 45.51 8.34 36.53
C THR A 549 46.04 7.39 35.45
N GLU A 550 47.04 7.90 34.74
CA GLU A 550 48.34 7.27 34.53
C GLU A 550 48.52 5.89 35.21
N THR A 551 48.58 4.82 34.44
CA THR A 551 49.69 3.84 34.44
C THR A 551 49.38 2.73 33.43
N PHE A 552 50.45 2.13 32.91
CA PHE A 552 50.47 1.02 31.93
C PHE A 552 50.39 1.42 30.45
N ALA A 553 51.38 2.21 30.04
CA ALA A 553 52.16 1.78 28.90
C ALA A 553 52.83 0.44 29.24
N ALA A 554 52.48 -0.61 28.49
CA ALA A 554 53.23 -1.84 28.17
C ALA A 554 52.30 -3.06 28.23
N GLN A 555 51.89 -3.57 27.07
CA GLN A 555 52.36 -4.88 26.61
C GLN A 555 51.79 -5.23 25.23
N LYS A 556 52.70 -5.70 24.39
CA LYS A 556 52.50 -6.29 23.06
C LYS A 556 51.70 -7.60 23.16
N ASN A 557 51.02 -7.91 22.06
CA ASN A 557 50.77 -9.25 21.49
C ASN A 557 50.55 -10.43 22.46
N ASP A 558 49.32 -10.97 22.48
CA ASP A 558 49.13 -12.42 22.51
C ASP A 558 47.92 -12.84 21.66
N GLN A 559 48.17 -13.76 20.72
CA GLN A 559 47.16 -14.40 19.88
C GLN A 559 46.63 -15.62 20.64
N ASN A 560 45.54 -15.52 21.43
CA ASN A 560 44.78 -16.73 21.84
C ASN A 560 43.44 -16.53 22.56
N ASN A 561 42.69 -15.44 22.37
CA ASN A 561 41.38 -15.30 23.03
C ASN A 561 40.25 -15.80 22.11
N ASP A 562 39.52 -16.85 22.50
CA ASP A 562 38.23 -17.27 21.89
C ASP A 562 37.09 -16.53 22.61
N PRO A 563 36.63 -15.38 22.09
CA PRO A 563 35.67 -14.51 22.78
C PRO A 563 34.26 -15.13 22.82
N SER A 564 34.02 -16.18 22.02
CA SER A 564 32.73 -16.86 21.89
C SER A 564 32.52 -17.97 22.94
N GLY A 565 33.58 -18.38 23.63
CA GLY A 565 33.55 -19.48 24.61
C GLY A 565 33.25 -20.87 24.02
N ILE A 566 33.37 -21.03 22.69
CA ILE A 566 33.08 -22.29 21.98
C ILE A 566 34.12 -23.37 22.30
N LYS A 567 35.41 -23.00 22.44
CA LYS A 567 36.47 -23.94 22.85
C LYS A 567 36.21 -24.50 24.25
N ASP A 568 35.88 -23.64 25.20
CA ASP A 568 35.54 -24.05 26.57
C ASP A 568 34.24 -24.86 26.63
N PHE A 569 33.27 -24.52 25.79
CA PHE A 569 32.04 -25.28 25.65
C PHE A 569 32.27 -26.71 25.15
N ARG A 570 33.11 -26.89 24.11
CA ARG A 570 33.47 -28.21 23.57
C ARG A 570 34.37 -29.01 24.51
N LYS A 571 35.22 -28.34 25.29
CA LYS A 571 36.04 -28.98 26.33
C LYS A 571 35.17 -29.57 27.45
N ARG A 572 34.08 -28.90 27.83
CA ARG A 572 33.11 -29.39 28.82
C ARG A 572 32.11 -30.41 28.26
N ASN A 573 31.90 -30.42 26.94
CA ASN A 573 30.94 -31.28 26.26
C ASN A 573 31.63 -32.05 25.11
N PRO A 574 32.38 -33.13 25.40
CA PRO A 574 33.27 -33.79 24.44
C PRO A 574 32.55 -34.47 23.27
N ASP A 575 31.25 -34.73 23.40
CA ASP A 575 30.40 -35.31 22.35
C ASP A 575 29.95 -34.27 21.31
N VAL A 576 30.15 -32.97 21.58
CA VAL A 576 29.81 -31.89 20.65
C VAL A 576 30.89 -31.77 19.57
N LYS A 577 30.46 -31.96 18.32
CA LYS A 577 31.28 -31.75 17.13
C LYS A 577 31.40 -30.26 16.82
N GLN A 578 30.28 -29.54 16.71
CA GLN A 578 30.24 -28.11 16.40
C GLN A 578 28.93 -27.44 16.87
N VAL A 579 28.93 -26.10 16.88
CA VAL A 579 27.79 -25.28 17.30
C VAL A 579 27.51 -24.23 16.23
N HIS A 580 26.25 -24.09 15.82
CA HIS A 580 25.77 -23.08 14.87
C HIS A 580 24.72 -22.17 15.49
N TRP A 581 24.55 -21.00 14.89
CA TRP A 581 23.61 -19.98 15.32
C TRP A 581 22.66 -19.60 14.19
N GLN A 582 21.35 -19.67 14.43
CA GLN A 582 20.33 -19.13 13.55
C GLN A 582 19.78 -17.86 14.20
N ARG A 583 19.68 -16.74 13.47
CA ARG A 583 19.34 -15.43 14.06
C ARG A 583 17.88 -15.01 14.02
N SER A 584 17.06 -15.71 13.24
CA SER A 584 15.63 -15.45 13.17
C SER A 584 14.87 -16.75 12.90
N PRO A 585 14.15 -17.29 13.90
CA PRO A 585 14.23 -16.94 15.34
C PRO A 585 15.62 -17.29 15.93
N PHE A 586 16.02 -16.66 17.04
CA PHE A 586 17.36 -16.86 17.64
C PHE A 586 17.52 -18.26 18.25
N ARG A 587 18.21 -19.17 17.56
CA ARG A 587 18.44 -20.57 17.94
C ARG A 587 19.93 -20.92 17.99
N ILE A 588 20.28 -21.83 18.91
CA ILE A 588 21.56 -22.54 18.93
C ILE A 588 21.33 -23.97 18.43
N ILE A 589 22.18 -24.42 17.50
CA ILE A 589 22.16 -25.76 16.93
C ILE A 589 23.46 -26.45 17.35
N ILE A 590 23.36 -27.55 18.09
CA ILE A 590 24.50 -28.30 18.62
C ILE A 590 24.60 -29.61 17.84
N GLU A 591 25.63 -29.77 17.04
CA GLU A 591 25.89 -31.00 16.29
C GLU A 591 26.79 -31.93 17.11
N LEU A 592 26.37 -33.16 17.28
CA LEU A 592 27.07 -34.20 18.04
C LEU A 592 27.96 -35.05 17.11
N LYS A 593 29.00 -35.67 17.66
CA LYS A 593 29.94 -36.52 16.91
C LYS A 593 29.30 -37.76 16.29
N ASN A 594 28.15 -38.20 16.80
CA ASN A 594 27.36 -39.30 16.24
C ASN A 594 26.53 -38.89 14.99
N GLY A 595 26.63 -37.63 14.53
CA GLY A 595 25.94 -37.13 13.35
C GLY A 595 24.54 -36.55 13.61
N THR A 596 24.06 -36.56 14.86
CA THR A 596 22.77 -35.94 15.23
C THR A 596 22.95 -34.47 15.61
N ALA A 597 21.91 -33.65 15.40
CA ALA A 597 21.91 -32.23 15.78
C ALA A 597 20.71 -31.89 16.67
N GLU A 598 20.99 -31.15 17.75
CA GLU A 598 19.98 -30.68 18.70
C GLU A 598 19.76 -29.17 18.55
N VAL A 599 18.51 -28.75 18.40
CA VAL A 599 18.14 -27.35 18.16
C VAL A 599 17.43 -26.78 19.39
N TYR A 600 17.93 -25.67 19.91
CA TYR A 600 17.32 -24.96 21.03
C TYR A 600 16.99 -23.52 20.64
N ASP A 601 15.71 -23.17 20.72
CA ASP A 601 15.21 -21.81 20.62
C ASP A 601 15.55 -21.04 21.90
N LEU A 602 16.33 -19.96 21.79
CA LEU A 602 16.82 -19.19 22.93
C LEU A 602 15.92 -18.01 23.29
N GLU A 603 14.92 -17.71 22.46
CA GLU A 603 13.88 -16.72 22.74
C GLU A 603 12.81 -17.30 23.68
N LYS A 604 12.67 -18.64 23.71
CA LYS A 604 11.77 -19.36 24.62
C LYS A 604 12.48 -19.80 25.90
N ALA A 605 12.03 -19.30 27.04
CA ALA A 605 12.63 -19.59 28.36
C ALA A 605 12.76 -21.09 28.66
N GLU A 606 11.73 -21.90 28.38
CA GLU A 606 11.79 -23.36 28.60
C GLU A 606 12.88 -24.04 27.76
N SER A 607 13.00 -23.66 26.49
CA SER A 607 13.97 -24.23 25.56
C SER A 607 15.40 -23.83 25.92
N LYS A 608 15.61 -22.56 26.27
CA LYS A 608 16.87 -22.05 26.83
C LYS A 608 17.27 -22.78 28.13
N ASN A 609 16.32 -23.00 29.04
CA ASN A 609 16.57 -23.68 30.30
C ASN A 609 16.92 -25.16 30.10
N ARG A 610 16.29 -25.85 29.13
CA ARG A 610 16.69 -27.22 28.75
C ARG A 610 18.12 -27.27 28.21
N ALA A 611 18.50 -26.33 27.36
CA ALA A 611 19.86 -26.24 26.82
C ALA A 611 20.90 -26.01 27.93
N ILE A 612 20.63 -25.06 28.84
CA ILE A 612 21.51 -24.76 29.98
C ILE A 612 21.59 -25.95 30.95
N LYS A 613 20.47 -26.63 31.22
CA LYS A 613 20.45 -27.81 32.09
C LYS A 613 21.30 -28.95 31.53
N LYS A 614 21.32 -29.13 30.20
CA LYS A 614 22.04 -30.22 29.53
C LYS A 614 23.53 -29.92 29.30
N TYR A 615 23.86 -28.70 28.87
CA TYR A 615 25.23 -28.35 28.43
C TYR A 615 25.93 -27.31 29.34
N GLY A 616 25.27 -26.85 30.40
CA GLY A 616 25.74 -25.80 31.30
C GLY A 616 25.72 -24.42 30.63
N LYS A 617 26.72 -23.59 30.94
CA LYS A 617 26.88 -22.26 30.30
C LYS A 617 27.04 -22.43 28.79
N LEU A 618 26.09 -21.90 28.01
CA LEU A 618 26.11 -21.94 26.55
C LEU A 618 27.17 -20.97 25.99
N PRO A 619 27.74 -21.25 24.80
CA PRO A 619 28.65 -20.32 24.14
C PRO A 619 27.89 -19.05 23.71
N ILE A 620 28.62 -17.99 23.39
CA ILE A 620 28.04 -16.72 22.95
C ILE A 620 28.01 -16.74 21.42
N ALA A 621 26.89 -16.31 20.83
CA ALA A 621 26.80 -16.15 19.39
C ALA A 621 27.87 -15.15 18.93
N PRO A 622 28.65 -15.45 17.88
CA PRO A 622 29.57 -14.46 17.35
C PRO A 622 28.77 -13.20 16.98
N PRO A 623 29.31 -12.00 17.22
CA PRO A 623 28.65 -10.75 16.86
C PRO A 623 28.32 -10.76 15.36
N PRO A 624 27.32 -9.98 14.88
CA PRO A 624 27.16 -9.76 13.45
C PRO A 624 28.52 -9.41 12.86
N PRO A 625 28.91 -9.97 11.70
CA PRO A 625 30.11 -9.49 11.03
C PRO A 625 29.98 -7.96 10.98
N PRO A 626 30.99 -7.21 11.46
CA PRO A 626 30.94 -5.77 11.42
C PRO A 626 30.68 -5.36 9.97
N MET A 627 29.81 -4.38 9.74
CA MET A 627 29.84 -3.65 8.48
C MET A 627 31.29 -3.21 8.30
N MET A 628 31.94 -3.69 7.24
CA MET A 628 33.31 -3.27 6.95
C MET A 628 33.33 -1.74 6.98
N PRO A 629 34.25 -1.10 7.73
CA PRO A 629 34.49 0.31 7.51
C PRO A 629 34.80 0.48 6.02
N PRO A 630 34.34 1.56 5.37
CA PRO A 630 34.73 1.81 3.99
C PRO A 630 36.25 1.74 3.93
N SER A 631 36.76 0.80 3.14
CA SER A 631 38.16 0.79 2.74
C SER A 631 38.46 2.21 2.28
N SER A 632 39.37 2.89 3.00
CA SER A 632 39.88 4.17 2.55
C SER A 632 40.26 4.02 1.08
N PRO A 633 39.64 4.75 0.16
CA PRO A 633 40.09 4.70 -1.22
C PRO A 633 41.52 5.21 -1.19
N GLU A 634 42.45 4.39 -1.69
CA GLU A 634 43.68 4.92 -2.23
C GLU A 634 43.34 6.15 -3.06
N LYS A 635 44.08 7.23 -2.81
CA LYS A 635 43.99 8.50 -3.53
C LYS A 635 44.14 8.25 -5.03
N ASN A 636 43.02 8.05 -5.70
CA ASN A 636 42.87 8.25 -7.13
C ASN A 636 41.83 9.36 -7.31
N PRO A 637 42.10 10.32 -8.21
CA PRO A 637 41.46 11.63 -8.18
C PRO A 637 40.01 11.53 -8.64
N ILE A 638 39.10 11.28 -7.71
CA ILE A 638 37.70 11.62 -7.88
C ILE A 638 37.66 13.15 -7.78
N VAL A 639 37.27 13.81 -8.86
CA VAL A 639 37.15 15.27 -8.89
C VAL A 639 36.09 15.66 -7.85
N HIS A 640 36.54 16.16 -6.71
CA HIS A 640 35.69 16.88 -5.77
C HIS A 640 35.20 18.14 -6.49
N PHE A 641 33.88 18.24 -6.71
CA PHE A 641 33.24 19.47 -7.13
C PHE A 641 33.17 20.40 -5.90
N GLU A 642 34.33 20.89 -5.47
CA GLU A 642 34.45 21.77 -4.31
C GLU A 642 34.23 23.25 -4.67
N ASP A 643 34.06 23.60 -5.95
CA ASP A 643 33.82 24.98 -6.38
C ASP A 643 32.78 25.07 -7.52
N VAL A 644 31.51 24.72 -7.27
CA VAL A 644 30.40 25.13 -8.15
C VAL A 644 29.41 25.98 -7.38
N VAL A 645 29.63 27.29 -7.54
CA VAL A 645 28.71 28.41 -7.42
C VAL A 645 27.23 28.02 -7.56
N LEU A 646 26.43 28.33 -6.52
CA LEU A 646 25.05 28.87 -6.55
C LEU A 646 24.20 28.65 -7.83
N GLU A 647 24.03 27.42 -8.30
CA GLU A 647 23.12 27.13 -9.41
C GLU A 647 22.11 26.03 -9.03
N SER A 648 20.85 26.27 -9.38
CA SER A 648 19.75 25.36 -9.06
C SER A 648 19.92 24.01 -9.76
N VAL A 649 19.92 22.93 -8.97
CA VAL A 649 19.91 21.55 -9.47
C VAL A 649 18.49 21.20 -9.90
N TYR A 650 18.32 20.86 -11.17
CA TYR A 650 17.01 20.49 -11.73
C TYR A 650 16.72 19.01 -11.51
N ILE A 651 15.60 18.72 -10.84
CA ILE A 651 15.16 17.35 -10.56
C ILE A 651 14.31 16.78 -11.71
N ASN A 652 13.70 17.64 -12.55
CA ASN A 652 12.88 17.24 -13.70
C ASN A 652 13.10 18.19 -14.91
N PRO A 653 14.21 18.08 -15.65
CA PRO A 653 14.45 18.88 -16.85
C PRO A 653 13.57 18.42 -18.02
N GLU A 654 13.30 19.30 -18.99
CA GLU A 654 12.52 19.00 -20.21
C GLU A 654 13.18 17.91 -21.05
N THR A 655 14.50 17.97 -21.19
CA THR A 655 15.32 16.89 -21.74
C THR A 655 16.22 16.34 -20.64
N PRO A 656 16.06 15.07 -20.23
CA PRO A 656 16.87 14.47 -19.18
C PRO A 656 18.29 14.17 -19.65
N PRO A 657 19.28 14.10 -18.73
CA PRO A 657 20.61 13.62 -19.07
C PRO A 657 20.54 12.20 -19.62
N SER A 658 21.36 11.91 -20.64
CA SER A 658 21.40 10.57 -21.26
C SER A 658 22.81 10.12 -21.55
N PHE A 659 23.04 8.80 -21.51
CA PHE A 659 24.33 8.22 -21.88
C PHE A 659 24.62 8.47 -23.37
N PRO A 660 25.86 8.80 -23.77
CA PRO A 660 26.18 9.01 -25.18
C PRO A 660 25.94 7.74 -25.99
N GLY A 661 25.15 7.84 -27.07
CA GLY A 661 24.70 6.68 -27.85
C GLY A 661 23.44 5.98 -27.32
N GLY A 662 22.79 6.54 -26.29
CA GLY A 662 21.50 6.08 -25.76
C GLY A 662 21.58 4.76 -24.98
N ASP A 663 20.41 4.13 -24.78
CA ASP A 663 20.29 2.95 -23.90
C ASP A 663 21.09 1.74 -24.39
N SER A 664 21.25 1.56 -25.71
CA SER A 664 22.04 0.47 -26.28
C SER A 664 23.52 0.61 -25.96
N ALA A 665 24.07 1.82 -26.07
CA ALA A 665 25.46 2.11 -25.70
C ALA A 665 25.67 1.99 -24.19
N TRP A 666 24.69 2.42 -23.38
CA TRP A 666 24.71 2.24 -21.93
C TRP A 666 24.78 0.77 -21.51
N ARG A 667 23.98 -0.11 -22.13
CA ARG A 667 24.04 -1.56 -21.84
C ARG A 667 25.40 -2.15 -22.20
N ASN A 668 25.98 -1.76 -23.34
CA ASN A 668 27.31 -2.23 -23.75
C ASN A 668 28.39 -1.77 -22.76
N PHE A 669 28.31 -0.52 -22.32
CA PHE A 669 29.21 0.02 -21.29
C PHE A 669 29.11 -0.79 -19.99
N LEU A 670 27.90 -1.07 -19.51
CA LEU A 670 27.69 -1.91 -18.32
C LEU A 670 28.34 -3.29 -18.50
N MET A 671 28.12 -3.97 -19.63
CA MET A 671 28.69 -5.29 -19.89
C MET A 671 30.22 -5.31 -19.93
N GLN A 672 30.85 -4.22 -20.37
CA GLN A 672 32.31 -4.12 -20.47
C GLN A 672 32.99 -3.70 -19.17
N HIS A 673 32.32 -2.87 -18.37
CA HIS A 673 32.95 -2.19 -17.24
C HIS A 673 32.44 -2.61 -15.87
N LEU A 674 31.30 -3.31 -15.79
CA LEU A 674 30.76 -3.86 -14.54
C LEU A 674 31.30 -5.28 -14.32
N ASN A 675 31.99 -5.49 -13.21
CA ASN A 675 32.40 -6.81 -12.75
C ASN A 675 31.23 -7.49 -12.02
N ARG A 676 30.52 -8.34 -12.74
CA ARG A 676 29.35 -9.09 -12.24
C ARG A 676 29.68 -10.12 -11.16
N ASP A 677 30.94 -10.54 -11.06
CA ASP A 677 31.36 -11.61 -10.14
C ASP A 677 31.73 -11.06 -8.76
N VAL A 678 31.79 -9.74 -8.58
CA VAL A 678 32.07 -9.08 -7.27
C VAL A 678 31.17 -9.61 -6.14
N PRO A 679 29.83 -9.67 -6.29
CA PRO A 679 28.99 -10.26 -5.25
C PRO A 679 29.34 -11.74 -5.00
N ILE A 680 29.55 -12.54 -6.05
CA ILE A 680 29.86 -13.97 -5.93
C ILE A 680 31.17 -14.19 -5.16
N ASN A 681 32.22 -13.48 -5.57
CA ASN A 681 33.54 -13.52 -4.93
C ASN A 681 33.51 -13.06 -3.47
N ASN A 682 32.55 -12.21 -3.12
CA ASN A 682 32.32 -11.73 -1.76
C ASN A 682 31.29 -12.58 -0.98
N GLY A 683 30.94 -13.78 -1.46
CA GLY A 683 30.08 -14.73 -0.77
C GLY A 683 28.59 -14.36 -0.76
N CYS A 684 28.14 -13.58 -1.75
CA CYS A 684 26.74 -13.20 -1.89
C CYS A 684 25.85 -14.41 -2.19
N PRO A 685 24.78 -14.68 -1.40
CA PRO A 685 23.86 -15.77 -1.68
C PRO A 685 23.15 -15.63 -3.04
N PRO A 686 22.63 -16.71 -3.62
CA PRO A 686 21.76 -16.64 -4.80
C PRO A 686 20.59 -15.69 -4.58
N GLY A 687 20.35 -14.79 -5.53
CA GLY A 687 19.34 -13.76 -5.37
C GLY A 687 19.53 -12.53 -6.26
N LYS A 688 18.60 -11.59 -6.09
CA LYS A 688 18.58 -10.31 -6.82
C LYS A 688 19.02 -9.18 -5.89
N TYR A 689 20.10 -8.51 -6.25
CA TYR A 689 20.70 -7.43 -5.47
C TYR A 689 20.68 -6.14 -6.26
N VAL A 690 20.01 -5.13 -5.71
CA VAL A 690 19.75 -3.87 -6.41
C VAL A 690 20.55 -2.76 -5.75
N VAL A 691 21.43 -2.14 -6.53
CA VAL A 691 22.14 -0.92 -6.14
C VAL A 691 21.46 0.25 -6.84
N LYS A 692 21.09 1.25 -6.06
CA LYS A 692 20.58 2.52 -6.56
C LYS A 692 21.61 3.60 -6.26
N VAL A 693 21.99 4.35 -7.28
CA VAL A 693 22.93 5.46 -7.17
C VAL A 693 22.29 6.71 -7.76
N SER A 694 22.31 7.79 -7.00
CA SER A 694 21.98 9.13 -7.49
C SER A 694 23.28 9.89 -7.76
N PHE A 695 23.31 10.70 -8.82
CA PHE A 695 24.47 11.51 -9.17
C PHE A 695 24.07 12.76 -9.96
N LEU A 696 24.93 13.76 -9.94
CA LEU A 696 24.80 14.99 -10.71
C LEU A 696 25.40 14.81 -12.10
N VAL A 697 24.70 15.32 -13.10
CA VAL A 697 25.23 15.59 -14.45
C VAL A 697 25.29 17.09 -14.62
N ASP A 698 26.48 17.62 -14.85
CA ASP A 698 26.66 19.06 -15.05
C ASP A 698 26.29 19.51 -16.49
N LYS A 699 26.48 20.81 -16.77
CA LYS A 699 26.15 21.42 -18.07
C LYS A 699 26.98 20.90 -19.24
N ILE A 700 28.14 20.28 -18.99
CA ILE A 700 29.02 19.69 -20.00
C ILE A 700 28.94 18.15 -20.02
N GLY A 701 28.07 17.56 -19.19
CA GLY A 701 27.88 16.12 -19.13
C GLY A 701 28.74 15.39 -18.11
N LYS A 702 29.57 16.09 -17.34
CA LYS A 702 30.46 15.45 -16.37
C LYS A 702 29.65 14.95 -15.18
N LEU A 703 30.00 13.76 -14.72
CA LEU A 703 29.36 13.11 -13.59
C LEU A 703 30.04 13.49 -12.28
N GLY A 704 29.26 13.70 -11.23
CA GLY A 704 29.76 13.99 -9.88
C GLY A 704 28.68 13.81 -8.82
N GLY A 705 29.01 14.05 -7.55
CA GLY A 705 28.02 13.99 -6.46
C GLY A 705 27.31 12.64 -6.34
N PHE A 706 28.05 11.54 -6.43
CA PHE A 706 27.51 10.19 -6.34
C PHE A 706 27.08 9.85 -4.92
N GLU A 707 25.84 9.39 -4.76
CA GLU A 707 25.26 8.92 -3.50
C GLU A 707 24.61 7.55 -3.71
N LEU A 708 24.97 6.57 -2.88
CA LEU A 708 24.33 5.26 -2.90
C LEU A 708 23.03 5.31 -2.07
N GLU A 709 21.89 5.32 -2.77
CA GLU A 709 20.55 5.30 -2.18
C GLU A 709 20.20 3.92 -1.61
N THR A 710 20.74 2.87 -2.24
CA THR A 710 20.67 1.49 -1.72
C THR A 710 21.98 0.79 -2.00
N ASP A 711 22.53 0.13 -0.99
CA ASP A 711 23.68 -0.77 -1.11
C ASP A 711 23.33 -2.09 -0.41
N PRO A 712 23.09 -3.18 -1.17
CA PRO A 712 22.80 -4.48 -0.60
C PRO A 712 24.04 -5.18 -0.03
N GLY A 713 25.23 -4.59 -0.14
CA GLY A 713 26.49 -5.13 0.37
C GLY A 713 27.24 -5.97 -0.66
N TYR A 714 28.11 -6.85 -0.18
CA TYR A 714 28.92 -7.78 -1.01
C TYR A 714 29.80 -7.09 -2.06
N GLY A 715 30.22 -5.84 -1.81
CA GLY A 715 31.02 -5.03 -2.73
C GLY A 715 30.25 -4.46 -3.93
N THR A 716 28.92 -4.67 -4.01
CA THR A 716 28.12 -4.21 -5.15
C THR A 716 28.03 -2.68 -5.26
N GLY A 717 27.87 -1.96 -4.15
CA GLY A 717 27.91 -0.49 -4.14
C GLY A 717 29.26 0.09 -4.61
N ALA A 718 30.37 -0.44 -4.07
CA ALA A 718 31.72 -0.03 -4.45
C ALA A 718 32.02 -0.32 -5.94
N GLU A 719 31.58 -1.47 -6.45
CA GLU A 719 31.73 -1.84 -7.85
C GLU A 719 30.94 -0.91 -8.78
N VAL A 720 29.71 -0.54 -8.39
CA VAL A 720 28.90 0.43 -9.15
C VAL A 720 29.59 1.79 -9.20
N LEU A 721 30.12 2.30 -8.08
CA LEU A 721 30.86 3.57 -8.07
C LEU A 721 32.14 3.49 -8.92
N ARG A 722 32.90 2.39 -8.82
CA ARG A 722 34.10 2.14 -9.65
C ARG A 722 33.77 2.12 -11.14
N MET A 723 32.64 1.53 -11.51
CA MET A 723 32.18 1.51 -12.89
C MET A 723 31.77 2.91 -13.37
N PHE A 724 31.07 3.69 -12.55
CA PHE A 724 30.68 5.07 -12.89
C PHE A 724 31.88 6.02 -13.05
N ALA A 725 32.97 5.78 -12.32
CA ALA A 725 34.23 6.51 -12.51
C ALA A 725 34.86 6.34 -13.91
N LYS A 726 34.46 5.29 -14.65
CA LYS A 726 34.90 5.03 -16.04
C LYS A 726 33.89 5.52 -17.09
N ALA A 727 32.75 6.08 -16.68
CA ALA A 727 31.72 6.51 -17.60
C ALA A 727 32.21 7.74 -18.41
N PRO A 728 31.88 7.82 -19.71
CA PRO A 728 32.11 9.03 -20.49
C PRO A 728 31.21 10.18 -19.98
N ASN A 729 31.46 11.40 -20.43
CA ASN A 729 30.52 12.50 -20.21
C ASN A 729 29.16 12.17 -20.85
N TRP A 730 28.09 12.42 -20.11
CA TRP A 730 26.72 12.22 -20.53
C TRP A 730 26.24 13.39 -21.40
N ASN A 731 25.22 13.19 -22.22
CA ASN A 731 24.49 14.31 -22.80
C ASN A 731 23.82 15.06 -21.63
N PRO A 732 24.04 16.38 -21.48
CA PRO A 732 23.53 17.14 -20.34
C PRO A 732 22.01 17.32 -20.41
N ALA A 733 21.40 17.59 -19.26
CA ALA A 733 20.00 17.99 -19.18
C ALA A 733 19.77 19.32 -19.90
N LYS A 734 18.59 19.53 -20.50
CA LYS A 734 18.19 20.82 -21.08
C LYS A 734 16.86 21.31 -20.55
N VAL A 735 16.78 22.62 -20.31
CA VAL A 735 15.55 23.37 -20.02
C VAL A 735 15.56 24.62 -20.90
N ASN A 736 14.50 24.85 -21.67
CA ASN A 736 14.44 25.93 -22.67
C ASN A 736 15.64 25.92 -23.64
N GLY A 737 16.10 24.72 -24.02
CA GLY A 737 17.25 24.54 -24.93
C GLY A 737 18.64 24.81 -24.33
N LYS A 738 18.74 25.28 -23.07
CA LYS A 738 20.02 25.52 -22.37
C LYS A 738 20.40 24.34 -21.49
N SER A 739 21.70 23.99 -21.47
CA SER A 739 22.21 22.94 -20.59
C SER A 739 22.14 23.35 -19.12
N VAL A 740 21.65 22.46 -18.26
CA VAL A 740 21.49 22.68 -16.81
C VAL A 740 22.10 21.54 -16.00
N ILE A 741 22.42 21.80 -14.73
CA ILE A 741 22.83 20.76 -13.79
C ILE A 741 21.59 19.98 -13.36
N SER A 742 21.64 18.66 -13.42
CA SER A 742 20.51 17.81 -13.04
C SER A 742 20.97 16.60 -12.24
N ARG A 743 20.19 16.24 -11.21
CA ARG A 743 20.38 15.01 -10.44
C ARG A 743 19.55 13.90 -11.05
N ILE A 744 20.18 12.76 -11.31
CA ILE A 744 19.53 11.57 -11.87
C ILE A 744 19.79 10.34 -10.98
N GLU A 745 18.80 9.45 -10.89
CA GLU A 745 18.93 8.14 -10.25
C GLU A 745 19.13 7.06 -11.33
N LYS A 746 20.07 6.14 -11.09
CA LYS A 746 20.23 4.91 -11.88
C LYS A 746 20.24 3.69 -10.99
N THR A 747 19.71 2.60 -11.53
CA THR A 747 19.64 1.31 -10.86
C THR A 747 20.50 0.30 -11.59
N VAL A 748 21.41 -0.35 -10.87
CA VAL A 748 22.19 -1.49 -11.35
C VAL A 748 21.76 -2.72 -10.55
N THR A 749 21.45 -3.81 -11.24
CA THR A 749 20.99 -5.05 -10.62
C THR A 749 22.02 -6.16 -10.86
N PHE A 750 22.48 -6.78 -9.78
CA PHE A 750 23.25 -8.01 -9.81
C PHE A 750 22.31 -9.20 -9.60
N MET A 751 22.44 -10.20 -10.46
CA MET A 751 21.73 -11.47 -10.35
C MET A 751 22.76 -12.55 -10.03
N VAL A 752 22.68 -13.15 -8.85
CA VAL A 752 23.53 -14.27 -8.45
C VAL A 752 22.71 -15.56 -8.61
N SER A 753 23.17 -16.46 -9.48
CA SER A 753 22.56 -17.78 -9.71
C SER A 753 22.94 -18.77 -8.60
N GLU A 754 22.20 -19.88 -8.52
CA GLU A 754 22.54 -21.01 -7.62
C GLU A 754 23.71 -21.86 -8.12
N GLU A 755 24.12 -21.70 -9.39
CA GLU A 755 25.26 -22.38 -10.04
C GLU A 755 26.60 -21.68 -9.83
#